data_AF-A0A7D8UTD1-F1
#
_entry.id   AF-A0A7D8UTD1-F1
#
_cell.length_a   1.000
_cell.length_b   1.000
_cell.length_c   1.000
_cell.angle_alpha   90.00
_cell.angle_beta   90.00
_cell.angle_gamma   90.00
#
_symmetry.space_group_name_H-M   'P 1'
#
loop_
_entity.id
_entity.type
_entity.pdbx_description
1 polymer ?
#
loop_
_entity_poly.entity_id
_entity_poly.type
_entity_poly.pdbx_seq_one_letter_code
_entity_poly.pdbx_strand_id
1 'polypeptide(L)'
;MTRKQVARTDENHKGSANDISNRGRNHESSTDIRVITHNIRYATEAPFKGEERWPVRCPRLCSELAFNSTSIPETFICLQEVLHSQLVDVQTSLNGSAPGDWDYIGVGRDDGKQAGEYSPIFYRPSIFHVKKWRTVWLSETPEKPSKGWDAASVRIVTVGVFVHEKTGKLVLVMSTHFDNEGAKSRKESAKVILSLISSEAMLEDFSAVLLAGDFNSPPDDGAYQVMTAPESAMEDIGVSIPKERRYGNEMTFTSFGHVDNTPARIDFIFSRKSDRLHHATFAVLANRFDDGVYSSDHRACVADVQLLSVIDSGGTTMSDNGTASKLRNARACEACRASKSRCIFSKGQDVCHRCEQSSNDCVVRSKARPMRTRNTKSSTTPNKNNSPIFDDSEFSINLPPVLPPDTQKDLLALHRRHKEFFGEDGPPETRRIHDIEQDQAAASLIEQRRISLRDGEELLSSFRLMAPCFPFVQIPQDATVPSLSKSSPFLLLAILTSASIKDPPLYHQMDHEFRRVLSSKVIVEGQKSLDFLLGLLVYIACLAIDLGLDRELPNLSNFNAIRTEGLMENDEFTRAAKRAYLGCYYLSSAYCQGFGKPNNLRYSNVMDVHGESLLDEELLVPVHSMVRLRRLNEKITELHANKQLSDDPHLDSLNAELNVQIFTSELQQWRDSTPEEISSLPYMALAERFVDISIYSYELGFLRKPYRDHLRQENKAPVIQSHLTNCLDASKRFFEYLLSLPEASLLGFTSVQWGLMVEATLVLSRLTFLMAANRGWDSNTTRANIPLVMYLDCLCYRFQQLSSTKTSSEDDNHPKNPDVLYVFKMLLASVKKSYERRLGNIKPESVVVQSGKAAGVAMGHCPIMDPSLSVYLRSSKDSTYGGSFDLDEIAASEYQTSSTGMPLYHDLWATMTCNWAGEI
;
A
#
# COMPACT_ATOMS: atom_id res chain seq x y z
N MET A 1 -6.81 18.34 -75.01
CA MET A 1 -5.61 19.13 -74.66
C MET A 1 -5.27 18.76 -73.21
N THR A 2 -4.19 18.01 -72.89
CA THR A 2 -2.75 18.42 -72.79
C THR A 2 -2.51 19.51 -71.73
N ARG A 3 -1.49 19.52 -70.86
CA ARG A 3 -0.33 18.65 -70.46
C ARG A 3 0.12 19.19 -69.06
N LYS A 4 0.89 18.58 -68.15
CA LYS A 4 1.84 17.42 -68.01
C LYS A 4 1.43 16.57 -66.77
N GLN A 5 2.02 15.45 -66.32
CA GLN A 5 3.26 14.66 -66.60
C GLN A 5 4.57 15.01 -65.84
N VAL A 6 4.84 14.34 -64.71
CA VAL A 6 6.16 14.27 -64.02
C VAL A 6 6.49 12.79 -63.73
N ALA A 7 7.76 12.37 -63.89
CA ALA A 7 8.21 10.99 -63.64
C ALA A 7 9.74 10.92 -63.44
N ARG A 8 10.20 9.96 -62.59
CA ARG A 8 11.60 9.51 -62.38
C ARG A 8 12.57 10.59 -61.85
N THR A 9 13.48 10.29 -60.92
CA THR A 9 14.50 9.22 -61.03
C THR A 9 14.91 8.60 -59.69
N ASP A 10 14.85 7.27 -59.60
CA ASP A 10 15.74 6.47 -58.76
C ASP A 10 17.09 6.28 -59.46
N GLU A 11 18.20 6.19 -58.70
CA GLU A 11 19.19 5.11 -58.90
C GLU A 11 20.24 5.04 -57.77
N ASN A 12 20.91 3.88 -57.69
CA ASN A 12 22.05 3.52 -56.82
C ASN A 12 21.75 3.27 -55.33
N HIS A 13 22.18 2.16 -54.72
CA HIS A 13 22.98 1.03 -55.25
C HIS A 13 22.65 -0.27 -54.49
N LYS A 14 22.75 -1.44 -55.15
CA LYS A 14 22.64 -2.78 -54.52
C LYS A 14 24.03 -3.28 -54.11
N GLY A 15 24.14 -3.91 -52.93
CA GLY A 15 25.39 -4.54 -52.48
C GLY A 15 25.17 -5.61 -51.41
N SER A 16 25.54 -6.86 -51.75
CA SER A 16 25.68 -8.08 -50.92
C SER A 16 24.93 -8.25 -49.59
N ALA A 17 24.17 -9.34 -49.50
CA ALA A 17 24.09 -10.11 -48.25
C ALA A 17 25.37 -10.96 -48.06
N ASN A 18 25.47 -11.64 -46.92
CA ASN A 18 26.56 -12.55 -46.52
C ASN A 18 27.97 -11.92 -46.39
N ASP A 19 28.28 -11.34 -45.23
CA ASP A 19 29.21 -11.95 -44.26
C ASP A 19 29.29 -11.12 -42.95
N ILE A 20 28.64 -11.60 -41.89
CA ILE A 20 29.05 -11.32 -40.50
C ILE A 20 29.04 -12.66 -39.75
N SER A 21 29.94 -13.54 -40.16
CA SER A 21 30.28 -14.75 -39.42
C SER A 21 30.95 -14.43 -38.07
N ASN A 22 30.72 -15.30 -37.09
CA ASN A 22 31.32 -15.37 -35.74
C ASN A 22 32.36 -14.29 -35.36
N ARG A 23 31.91 -13.21 -34.71
CA ARG A 23 32.69 -12.55 -33.66
C ARG A 23 32.17 -13.00 -32.29
N GLY A 24 32.66 -14.16 -31.85
CA GLY A 24 32.44 -14.61 -30.48
C GLY A 24 33.04 -13.60 -29.50
N ARG A 25 32.21 -12.99 -28.65
CA ARG A 25 32.71 -12.33 -27.45
C ARG A 25 33.17 -13.44 -26.51
N ASN A 26 34.45 -13.48 -26.18
CA ASN A 26 34.92 -14.23 -25.01
C ASN A 26 34.18 -13.64 -23.80
N HIS A 27 33.42 -14.47 -23.09
CA HIS A 27 32.82 -14.04 -21.83
C HIS A 27 33.93 -14.00 -20.78
N GLU A 28 34.49 -12.81 -20.56
CA GLU A 28 35.29 -12.54 -19.37
C GLU A 28 34.43 -12.81 -18.13
N SER A 29 34.99 -13.50 -17.15
CA SER A 29 34.26 -13.88 -15.94
C SER A 29 34.37 -12.79 -14.89
N SER A 30 33.61 -11.71 -15.09
CA SER A 30 33.37 -10.73 -14.03
C SER A 30 32.72 -11.41 -12.82
N THR A 31 33.00 -10.90 -11.63
CA THR A 31 32.24 -11.23 -10.42
C THR A 31 31.67 -9.95 -9.88
N ASP A 32 30.36 -9.79 -10.01
CA ASP A 32 29.65 -8.62 -9.51
C ASP A 32 29.52 -8.75 -8.00
N ILE A 33 29.79 -7.67 -7.27
CA ILE A 33 29.66 -7.56 -5.81
C ILE A 33 28.86 -6.30 -5.52
N ARG A 34 27.84 -6.44 -4.67
CA ARG A 34 27.05 -5.31 -4.18
C ARG A 34 27.48 -4.94 -2.77
N VAL A 35 27.64 -3.65 -2.51
CA VAL A 35 27.81 -3.09 -1.17
C VAL A 35 26.63 -2.20 -0.86
N ILE A 36 25.98 -2.46 0.28
CA ILE A 36 24.96 -1.59 0.87
C ILE A 36 25.56 -1.00 2.15
N THR A 37 25.40 0.31 2.38
CA THR A 37 25.63 0.91 3.70
C THR A 37 24.44 1.72 4.15
N HIS A 38 24.08 1.60 5.43
CA HIS A 38 22.91 2.24 6.00
C HIS A 38 23.05 2.41 7.52
N ASN A 39 23.15 3.65 7.99
CA ASN A 39 22.85 3.95 9.40
C ASN A 39 21.36 3.69 9.63
N ILE A 40 21.03 2.73 10.50
CA ILE A 40 19.65 2.23 10.69
C ILE A 40 18.90 2.97 11.79
N ARG A 41 19.54 3.95 12.44
CA ARG A 41 19.09 4.65 13.65
C ARG A 41 18.84 3.73 14.85
N TYR A 42 19.52 3.99 15.97
CA TYR A 42 19.36 3.16 17.17
C TYR A 42 17.91 3.12 17.68
N ALA A 43 17.54 2.03 18.37
CA ALA A 43 16.19 1.84 18.89
C ALA A 43 15.93 2.70 20.15
N THR A 44 15.71 4.02 19.97
CA THR A 44 15.34 4.93 21.05
C THR A 44 13.99 4.59 21.69
N GLU A 45 13.92 4.69 23.02
CA GLU A 45 12.67 4.61 23.77
C GLU A 45 11.87 5.92 23.71
N ALA A 46 12.56 7.04 23.53
CA ALA A 46 12.02 8.41 23.46
C ALA A 46 12.26 9.01 22.06
N PRO A 47 11.45 8.63 21.04
CA PRO A 47 11.53 9.22 19.71
C PRO A 47 11.05 10.68 19.71
N PHE A 48 11.62 11.50 18.84
CA PHE A 48 11.15 12.87 18.59
C PHE A 48 10.12 12.92 17.44
N LYS A 49 9.53 14.10 17.21
CA LYS A 49 8.49 14.31 16.19
C LYS A 49 8.99 13.97 14.78
N GLY A 50 8.50 12.86 14.22
CA GLY A 50 8.89 12.32 12.91
C GLY A 50 9.70 11.03 12.98
N GLU A 51 10.37 10.76 14.12
CA GLU A 51 11.02 9.48 14.38
C GLU A 51 9.96 8.43 14.77
N GLU A 52 9.87 7.35 14.00
CA GLU A 52 9.06 6.18 14.38
C GLU A 52 9.86 5.18 15.22
N ARG A 53 9.17 4.44 16.10
CA ARG A 53 9.84 3.44 16.95
C ARG A 53 10.38 2.26 16.13
N TRP A 54 11.46 1.64 16.60
CA TRP A 54 12.12 0.53 15.91
C TRP A 54 11.18 -0.59 15.39
N PRO A 55 10.16 -1.08 16.13
CA PRO A 55 9.23 -2.09 15.61
C PRO A 55 8.39 -1.65 14.40
N VAL A 56 8.24 -0.35 14.17
CA VAL A 56 7.57 0.24 12.99
C VAL A 56 8.58 0.40 11.85
N ARG A 57 9.82 0.79 12.15
CA ARG A 57 10.88 1.01 11.16
C ARG A 57 11.49 -0.30 10.62
N CYS A 58 11.71 -1.28 11.49
CA CYS A 58 12.38 -2.54 11.20
C CYS A 58 11.77 -3.31 10.01
N PRO A 59 10.44 -3.54 9.89
CA PRO A 59 9.90 -4.28 8.75
C PRO A 59 10.13 -3.60 7.41
N ARG A 60 10.10 -2.25 7.38
CA ARG A 60 10.37 -1.44 6.18
C ARG A 60 11.85 -1.55 5.79
N LEU A 61 12.75 -1.35 6.76
CA LEU A 61 14.20 -1.43 6.57
C LEU A 61 14.65 -2.84 6.16
N CYS A 62 14.15 -3.89 6.79
CA CYS A 62 14.47 -5.26 6.41
C CYS A 62 13.92 -5.63 5.02
N SER A 63 12.76 -5.11 4.63
CA SER A 63 12.23 -5.28 3.27
C SER A 63 13.10 -4.58 2.22
N GLU A 64 13.60 -3.37 2.53
CA GLU A 64 14.53 -2.62 1.69
C GLU A 64 15.85 -3.39 1.51
N LEU A 65 16.45 -3.88 2.60
CA LEU A 65 17.67 -4.70 2.56
C LEU A 65 17.48 -6.01 1.80
N ALA A 66 16.36 -6.72 2.01
CA ALA A 66 16.05 -7.96 1.32
C ALA A 66 15.85 -7.74 -0.20
N PHE A 67 15.09 -6.71 -0.59
CA PHE A 67 14.88 -6.36 -2.00
C PHE A 67 16.21 -6.05 -2.70
N ASN A 68 17.04 -5.18 -2.11
CA ASN A 68 18.31 -4.77 -2.70
C ASN A 68 19.38 -5.87 -2.72
N SER A 69 19.25 -6.93 -1.92
CA SER A 69 20.20 -8.06 -1.84
C SER A 69 19.68 -9.37 -2.45
N THR A 70 18.50 -9.34 -3.10
CA THR A 70 17.92 -10.52 -3.77
C THR A 70 18.58 -10.80 -5.12
N SER A 71 18.79 -9.77 -5.96
CA SER A 71 19.26 -9.94 -7.34
C SER A 71 20.76 -10.25 -7.48
N ILE A 72 21.56 -9.94 -6.45
CA ILE A 72 23.01 -10.18 -6.42
C ILE A 72 23.32 -10.98 -5.14
N PRO A 73 23.51 -12.31 -5.23
CA PRO A 73 23.85 -13.15 -4.07
C PRO A 73 25.10 -12.67 -3.33
N GLU A 74 26.09 -12.21 -4.09
CA GLU A 74 27.37 -11.58 -3.72
C GLU A 74 27.21 -10.17 -3.10
N THR A 75 26.28 -10.00 -2.15
CA THR A 75 26.02 -8.74 -1.44
C THR A 75 26.69 -8.71 -0.05
N PHE A 76 27.31 -7.58 0.30
CA PHE A 76 27.65 -7.19 1.66
C PHE A 76 26.74 -6.06 2.15
N ILE A 77 26.32 -6.12 3.42
CA ILE A 77 25.52 -5.05 4.05
C ILE A 77 26.25 -4.53 5.30
N CYS A 78 26.67 -3.27 5.26
CA CYS A 78 27.37 -2.58 6.34
C CYS A 78 26.39 -1.65 7.08
N LEU A 79 26.11 -1.91 8.35
CA LEU A 79 25.13 -1.12 9.10
C LEU A 79 25.80 -0.27 10.20
N GLN A 80 25.11 0.78 10.64
CA GLN A 80 25.55 1.67 11.72
C GLN A 80 24.39 1.93 12.71
N GLU A 81 24.71 2.33 13.94
CA GLU A 81 23.78 2.49 15.09
C GLU A 81 23.03 1.22 15.52
N VAL A 82 23.53 0.04 15.17
CA VAL A 82 22.81 -1.22 15.42
C VAL A 82 22.97 -1.65 16.89
N LEU A 83 21.93 -1.55 17.71
CA LEU A 83 21.91 -2.20 19.04
C LEU A 83 21.75 -3.73 18.90
N HIS A 84 22.15 -4.50 19.92
CA HIS A 84 22.14 -5.98 19.86
C HIS A 84 20.76 -6.59 19.54
N SER A 85 19.66 -5.97 19.99
CA SER A 85 18.30 -6.37 19.60
C SER A 85 18.04 -6.17 18.11
N GLN A 86 18.34 -4.97 17.58
CA GLN A 86 18.19 -4.63 16.17
C GLN A 86 19.02 -5.55 15.25
N LEU A 87 20.21 -5.95 15.72
CA LEU A 87 21.09 -6.90 15.03
C LEU A 87 20.43 -8.27 14.86
N VAL A 88 19.79 -8.77 15.92
CA VAL A 88 19.04 -10.04 15.92
C VAL A 88 17.77 -9.94 15.08
N ASP A 89 17.05 -8.82 15.15
CA ASP A 89 15.84 -8.57 14.32
C ASP A 89 16.19 -8.59 12.82
N VAL A 90 17.24 -7.86 12.43
CA VAL A 90 17.73 -7.82 11.03
C VAL A 90 18.23 -9.19 10.59
N GLN A 91 19.03 -9.90 11.39
CA GLN A 91 19.48 -11.25 11.04
C GLN A 91 18.30 -12.21 10.87
N THR A 92 17.32 -12.16 11.76
CA THR A 92 16.13 -13.01 11.71
C THR A 92 15.30 -12.70 10.46
N SER A 93 15.10 -11.43 10.13
CA SER A 93 14.33 -11.03 8.94
C SER A 93 15.02 -11.32 7.62
N LEU A 94 16.36 -11.26 7.55
CA LEU A 94 17.13 -11.62 6.35
C LEU A 94 17.15 -13.14 6.10
N ASN A 95 17.11 -13.96 7.17
CA ASN A 95 17.06 -15.42 7.05
C ASN A 95 15.63 -15.97 6.86
N GLY A 96 14.61 -15.31 7.45
CA GLY A 96 13.22 -15.72 7.37
C GLY A 96 13.00 -17.19 7.76
N SER A 97 12.40 -17.96 6.85
CA SER A 97 12.13 -19.40 7.04
C SER A 97 13.33 -20.32 6.79
N ALA A 98 14.51 -19.79 6.44
CA ALA A 98 15.71 -20.54 6.09
C ALA A 98 16.93 -20.09 6.93
N PRO A 99 17.05 -20.54 8.20
CA PRO A 99 18.15 -20.13 9.09
C PRO A 99 19.53 -20.50 8.53
N GLY A 100 20.37 -19.50 8.31
CA GLY A 100 21.77 -19.64 7.90
C GLY A 100 22.12 -19.23 6.46
N ASP A 101 21.22 -18.57 5.71
CA ASP A 101 21.60 -17.90 4.45
C ASP A 101 22.43 -16.63 4.72
N TRP A 102 22.11 -15.90 5.80
CA TRP A 102 22.79 -14.67 6.20
C TRP A 102 23.43 -14.77 7.58
N ASP A 103 24.68 -14.35 7.67
CA ASP A 103 25.46 -14.25 8.90
C ASP A 103 26.16 -12.88 9.00
N TYR A 104 26.77 -12.56 10.14
CA TYR A 104 27.43 -11.28 10.36
C TYR A 104 28.75 -11.38 11.13
N ILE A 105 29.57 -10.35 10.98
CA ILE A 105 30.73 -10.06 11.85
C ILE A 105 30.62 -8.67 12.47
N GLY A 106 31.25 -8.48 13.63
CA GLY A 106 31.22 -7.24 14.42
C GLY A 106 30.78 -7.46 15.87
N VAL A 107 31.11 -6.51 16.74
CA VAL A 107 30.76 -6.52 18.17
C VAL A 107 30.24 -5.16 18.62
N GLY A 108 29.52 -5.13 19.75
CA GLY A 108 29.11 -3.90 20.40
C GLY A 108 30.33 -3.08 20.88
N ARG A 109 30.32 -1.78 20.60
CA ARG A 109 31.49 -0.90 20.77
C ARG A 109 31.89 -0.64 22.23
N ASP A 110 30.99 -0.79 23.20
CA ASP A 110 31.24 -0.35 24.58
C ASP A 110 32.00 -1.41 25.40
N ASP A 111 31.79 -2.70 25.13
CA ASP A 111 32.47 -3.82 25.83
C ASP A 111 33.24 -4.78 24.91
N GLY A 112 33.15 -4.60 23.60
CA GLY A 112 33.75 -5.50 22.61
C GLY A 112 33.00 -6.83 22.45
N LYS A 113 31.72 -6.90 22.84
CA LYS A 113 30.86 -8.08 22.68
C LYS A 113 29.46 -7.70 22.21
N GLN A 114 28.66 -7.12 23.10
CA GLN A 114 27.21 -6.88 22.92
C GLN A 114 26.72 -5.53 23.47
N ALA A 115 27.53 -4.82 24.26
CA ALA A 115 27.15 -3.52 24.81
C ALA A 115 27.43 -2.39 23.81
N GLY A 116 26.49 -1.45 23.70
CA GLY A 116 26.56 -0.33 22.77
C GLY A 116 26.18 -0.69 21.33
N GLU A 117 26.26 0.32 20.47
CA GLU A 117 26.04 0.16 19.03
C GLU A 117 27.15 -0.68 18.37
N TYR A 118 26.77 -1.45 17.35
CA TYR A 118 27.65 -2.16 16.45
C TYR A 118 27.84 -1.38 15.13
N SER A 119 28.94 -1.66 14.44
CA SER A 119 29.07 -1.44 12.99
C SER A 119 29.27 -2.80 12.30
N PRO A 120 28.22 -3.61 12.10
CA PRO A 120 28.36 -4.97 11.60
C PRO A 120 28.58 -5.00 10.08
N ILE A 121 29.06 -6.15 9.59
CA ILE A 121 29.05 -6.52 8.17
C ILE A 121 28.26 -7.83 8.05
N PHE A 122 27.12 -7.80 7.38
CA PHE A 122 26.36 -8.99 6.98
C PHE A 122 26.83 -9.51 5.62
N TYR A 123 26.84 -10.83 5.48
CA TYR A 123 27.26 -11.56 4.28
C TYR A 123 26.51 -12.90 4.20
N ARG A 124 26.58 -13.57 3.03
CA ARG A 124 26.08 -14.95 2.87
C ARG A 124 27.20 -15.98 3.01
N PRO A 125 27.21 -16.87 4.03
CA PRO A 125 28.22 -17.93 4.16
C PRO A 125 28.26 -18.94 3.02
N SER A 126 27.17 -19.02 2.23
CA SER A 126 27.08 -19.82 1.00
C SER A 126 27.85 -19.24 -0.19
N ILE A 127 28.35 -18.00 -0.06
CA ILE A 127 29.02 -17.21 -1.12
C ILE A 127 30.40 -16.73 -0.66
N PHE A 128 30.54 -16.35 0.61
CA PHE A 128 31.79 -15.81 1.19
C PHE A 128 32.20 -16.54 2.48
N HIS A 129 33.41 -17.10 2.50
CA HIS A 129 34.04 -17.63 3.70
C HIS A 129 34.85 -16.55 4.42
N VAL A 130 34.65 -16.37 5.74
CA VAL A 130 35.43 -15.43 6.55
C VAL A 130 36.78 -16.05 6.94
N LYS A 131 37.86 -15.60 6.29
CA LYS A 131 39.24 -16.07 6.57
C LYS A 131 39.77 -15.53 7.90
N LYS A 132 39.48 -14.25 8.20
CA LYS A 132 39.79 -13.56 9.46
C LYS A 132 38.90 -12.32 9.59
N TRP A 133 38.56 -11.94 10.81
CA TRP A 133 37.94 -10.65 11.10
C TRP A 133 38.38 -10.11 12.46
N ARG A 134 38.20 -8.81 12.68
CA ARG A 134 38.34 -8.14 13.98
C ARG A 134 37.53 -6.84 14.01
N THR A 135 37.20 -6.36 15.19
CA THR A 135 36.76 -4.97 15.40
C THR A 135 37.92 -4.19 16.02
N VAL A 136 38.07 -2.93 15.63
CA VAL A 136 39.17 -2.04 16.02
C VAL A 136 38.55 -0.73 16.50
N TRP A 137 39.01 -0.22 17.64
CA TRP A 137 38.56 1.06 18.20
C TRP A 137 39.27 2.23 17.54
N LEU A 138 38.52 3.30 17.30
CA LEU A 138 39.01 4.50 16.62
C LEU A 138 39.58 5.47 17.67
N SER A 139 40.77 5.13 18.18
CA SER A 139 41.43 5.82 19.28
C SER A 139 42.96 5.65 19.26
N GLU A 140 43.65 6.28 20.21
CA GLU A 140 45.06 6.03 20.52
C GLU A 140 45.36 4.62 21.10
N THR A 141 44.35 3.79 21.39
CA THR A 141 44.52 2.38 21.81
C THR A 141 43.53 1.46 21.08
N PRO A 142 43.77 1.13 19.80
CA PRO A 142 42.78 0.50 18.92
C PRO A 142 42.34 -0.92 19.31
N GLU A 143 43.06 -1.58 20.22
CA GLU A 143 42.84 -2.99 20.61
C GLU A 143 41.81 -3.16 21.74
N LYS A 144 41.26 -2.06 22.29
CA LYS A 144 40.36 -2.10 23.46
C LYS A 144 39.29 -0.99 23.43
N PRO A 145 38.12 -1.20 24.06
CA PRO A 145 37.11 -0.16 24.26
C PRO A 145 37.69 1.14 24.83
N SER A 146 37.62 2.20 24.03
CA SER A 146 38.21 3.51 24.31
C SER A 146 37.63 4.59 23.40
N LYS A 147 37.54 5.83 23.90
CA LYS A 147 37.28 7.03 23.07
C LYS A 147 38.62 7.54 22.53
N GLY A 148 38.62 8.09 21.31
CA GLY A 148 39.80 8.65 20.67
C GLY A 148 39.81 10.17 20.66
N TRP A 149 40.95 10.78 20.99
CA TRP A 149 41.20 12.22 20.85
C TRP A 149 40.13 13.15 21.49
N ASP A 150 39.27 13.76 20.68
CA ASP A 150 38.17 14.67 21.06
C ASP A 150 36.77 14.06 20.83
N ALA A 151 36.68 12.74 20.58
CA ALA A 151 35.41 12.05 20.34
C ALA A 151 34.49 12.11 21.56
N ALA A 152 33.23 12.52 21.36
CA ALA A 152 32.21 12.50 22.40
C ALA A 152 31.80 11.07 22.80
N SER A 153 32.01 10.09 21.93
CA SER A 153 31.57 8.70 22.10
C SER A 153 32.65 7.68 21.74
N VAL A 154 32.43 6.41 22.10
CA VAL A 154 33.30 5.30 21.69
C VAL A 154 32.95 4.95 20.24
N ARG A 155 33.95 4.76 19.37
CA ARG A 155 33.75 4.51 17.93
C ARG A 155 34.62 3.36 17.45
N ILE A 156 34.16 2.64 16.43
CA ILE A 156 34.76 1.38 15.94
C ILE A 156 34.72 1.27 14.42
N VAL A 157 35.63 0.46 13.90
CA VAL A 157 35.55 -0.15 12.57
C VAL A 157 35.60 -1.68 12.70
N THR A 158 34.65 -2.38 12.08
CA THR A 158 34.69 -3.83 11.88
C THR A 158 35.42 -4.12 10.57
N VAL A 159 36.34 -5.09 10.59
CA VAL A 159 37.25 -5.42 9.50
C VAL A 159 37.14 -6.91 9.20
N GLY A 160 36.69 -7.28 8.00
CA GLY A 160 36.55 -8.67 7.56
C GLY A 160 37.31 -8.97 6.28
N VAL A 161 38.05 -10.09 6.29
CA VAL A 161 38.64 -10.67 5.07
C VAL A 161 37.84 -11.89 4.66
N PHE A 162 37.27 -11.80 3.46
CA PHE A 162 36.38 -12.77 2.86
C PHE A 162 37.06 -13.45 1.66
N VAL A 163 36.83 -14.74 1.50
CA VAL A 163 37.18 -15.52 0.30
C VAL A 163 35.88 -15.84 -0.42
N HIS A 164 35.76 -15.46 -1.70
CA HIS A 164 34.60 -15.81 -2.50
C HIS A 164 34.65 -17.29 -2.92
N GLU A 165 33.70 -18.10 -2.44
CA GLU A 165 33.69 -19.57 -2.53
C GLU A 165 33.87 -20.10 -3.96
N LYS A 166 33.27 -19.44 -4.96
CA LYS A 166 33.30 -19.90 -6.36
C LYS A 166 34.59 -19.58 -7.11
N THR A 167 35.37 -18.59 -6.66
CA THR A 167 36.51 -18.04 -7.43
C THR A 167 37.81 -17.90 -6.65
N GLY A 168 37.79 -18.10 -5.33
CA GLY A 168 38.95 -17.89 -4.45
C GLY A 168 39.39 -16.43 -4.30
N LYS A 169 38.73 -15.46 -4.97
CA LYS A 169 39.10 -14.04 -4.91
C LYS A 169 38.96 -13.53 -3.47
N LEU A 170 40.02 -12.89 -2.96
CA LEU A 170 40.06 -12.26 -1.64
C LEU A 170 39.43 -10.86 -1.70
N VAL A 171 38.56 -10.57 -0.75
CA VAL A 171 37.89 -9.27 -0.59
C VAL A 171 38.04 -8.80 0.86
N LEU A 172 38.52 -7.57 1.05
CA LEU A 172 38.55 -6.89 2.35
C LEU A 172 37.34 -5.96 2.42
N VAL A 173 36.46 -6.14 3.42
CA VAL A 173 35.30 -5.28 3.67
C VAL A 173 35.40 -4.68 5.07
N MET A 174 35.10 -3.38 5.19
CA MET A 174 35.14 -2.63 6.44
C MET A 174 33.85 -1.84 6.64
N SER A 175 33.28 -1.90 7.85
CA SER A 175 32.08 -1.15 8.27
C SER A 175 32.41 -0.28 9.47
N THR A 176 32.07 1.02 9.42
CA THR A 176 32.47 2.01 10.43
C THR A 176 31.37 3.01 10.76
N HIS A 177 31.44 3.60 11.96
CA HIS A 177 30.68 4.80 12.33
C HIS A 177 31.63 5.78 13.03
N PHE A 178 31.78 7.00 12.53
CA PHE A 178 32.66 8.05 13.09
C PHE A 178 31.93 8.96 14.09
N ASP A 179 32.68 9.73 14.89
CA ASP A 179 32.12 10.62 15.93
C ASP A 179 31.53 11.91 15.35
N ASN A 180 30.34 12.28 15.82
CA ASN A 180 29.62 13.48 15.40
C ASN A 180 30.23 14.79 15.93
N GLU A 181 30.80 14.81 17.14
CA GLU A 181 31.37 16.02 17.73
C GLU A 181 32.85 16.20 17.36
N GLY A 182 33.67 15.17 17.57
CA GLY A 182 35.13 15.27 17.57
C GLY A 182 35.75 15.37 16.17
N ALA A 183 35.86 16.58 15.61
CA ALA A 183 36.43 16.80 14.28
C ALA A 183 37.89 16.31 14.14
N LYS A 184 38.71 16.37 15.21
CA LYS A 184 40.05 15.76 15.19
C LYS A 184 39.93 14.24 15.16
N SER A 185 39.05 13.66 15.97
CA SER A 185 38.86 12.21 16.04
C SER A 185 38.41 11.63 14.71
N ARG A 186 37.52 12.29 13.97
CA ARG A 186 37.16 11.89 12.59
C ARG A 186 38.39 11.87 11.68
N LYS A 187 39.20 12.94 11.71
CA LYS A 187 40.39 13.08 10.86
C LYS A 187 41.49 12.07 11.19
N GLU A 188 41.71 11.75 12.46
CA GLU A 188 42.66 10.69 12.85
C GLU A 188 42.09 9.29 12.61
N SER A 189 40.77 9.07 12.76
CA SER A 189 40.08 7.80 12.43
C SER A 189 40.26 7.43 10.96
N ALA A 190 40.15 8.40 10.05
CA ALA A 190 40.44 8.19 8.62
C ALA A 190 41.88 7.69 8.40
N LYS A 191 42.88 8.26 9.10
CA LYS A 191 44.28 7.79 9.02
C LYS A 191 44.46 6.39 9.61
N VAL A 192 43.80 6.06 10.72
CA VAL A 192 43.82 4.71 11.31
C VAL A 192 43.27 3.69 10.30
N ILE A 193 42.14 3.99 9.64
CA ILE A 193 41.56 3.10 8.62
C ILE A 193 42.46 2.98 7.40
N LEU A 194 43.05 4.06 6.89
CA LEU A 194 44.02 4.00 5.79
C LEU A 194 45.26 3.16 6.18
N SER A 195 45.76 3.31 7.41
CA SER A 195 46.87 2.51 7.94
C SER A 195 46.51 1.02 8.08
N LEU A 196 45.30 0.70 8.51
CA LEU A 196 44.77 -0.68 8.55
C LEU A 196 44.68 -1.27 7.14
N ILE A 197 44.17 -0.52 6.16
CA ILE A 197 44.06 -0.94 4.75
C ILE A 197 45.45 -1.20 4.17
N SER A 198 46.42 -0.30 4.39
CA SER A 198 47.81 -0.52 3.98
C SER A 198 48.41 -1.74 4.66
N SER A 199 48.18 -1.94 5.96
CA SER A 199 48.74 -3.06 6.72
C SER A 199 48.18 -4.42 6.26
N GLU A 200 46.87 -4.53 6.01
CA GLU A 200 46.29 -5.75 5.46
C GLU A 200 46.74 -6.00 4.01
N ALA A 201 46.85 -4.95 3.19
CA ALA A 201 47.30 -5.06 1.79
C ALA A 201 48.78 -5.46 1.64
N MET A 202 49.58 -5.41 2.70
CA MET A 202 50.95 -5.95 2.74
C MET A 202 51.00 -7.43 3.15
N LEU A 203 49.89 -7.99 3.66
CA LEU A 203 49.77 -9.40 4.08
C LEU A 203 49.07 -10.28 3.05
N GLU A 204 48.16 -9.72 2.26
CA GLU A 204 47.25 -10.44 1.37
C GLU A 204 46.97 -9.61 0.10
N ASP A 205 46.95 -10.24 -1.09
CA ASP A 205 46.52 -9.55 -2.30
C ASP A 205 44.99 -9.58 -2.48
N PHE A 206 44.35 -8.48 -2.14
CA PHE A 206 42.91 -8.31 -2.30
C PHE A 206 42.51 -7.95 -3.73
N SER A 207 41.56 -8.71 -4.29
CA SER A 207 40.89 -8.38 -5.55
C SER A 207 40.03 -7.11 -5.42
N ALA A 208 39.46 -6.87 -4.23
CA ALA A 208 38.85 -5.59 -3.86
C ALA A 208 39.07 -5.28 -2.38
N VAL A 209 39.20 -3.99 -2.07
CA VAL A 209 39.12 -3.44 -0.73
C VAL A 209 37.98 -2.44 -0.73
N LEU A 210 37.03 -2.61 0.19
CA LEU A 210 35.76 -1.89 0.26
C LEU A 210 35.55 -1.39 1.69
N LEU A 211 35.24 -0.12 1.84
CA LEU A 211 35.00 0.53 3.12
C LEU A 211 33.68 1.29 3.02
N ALA A 212 32.75 1.03 3.93
CA ALA A 212 31.46 1.70 3.95
C ALA A 212 31.07 2.13 5.36
N GLY A 213 30.28 3.19 5.46
CA GLY A 213 29.81 3.66 6.76
C GLY A 213 29.29 5.08 6.77
N ASP A 214 28.90 5.50 7.97
CA ASP A 214 28.61 6.89 8.33
C ASP A 214 29.89 7.52 8.88
N PHE A 215 30.36 8.56 8.20
CA PHE A 215 31.61 9.25 8.50
C PHE A 215 31.41 10.52 9.34
N ASN A 216 30.16 10.96 9.60
CA ASN A 216 29.84 12.23 10.27
C ASN A 216 30.65 13.44 9.72
N SER A 217 31.07 13.35 8.46
CA SER A 217 32.02 14.24 7.80
C SER A 217 31.50 14.51 6.38
N PRO A 218 30.90 15.67 6.10
CA PRO A 218 30.54 16.01 4.72
C PRO A 218 31.79 16.15 3.83
N PRO A 219 31.64 16.27 2.49
CA PRO A 219 32.79 16.26 1.57
C PRO A 219 33.80 17.39 1.75
N ASP A 220 33.41 18.45 2.45
CA ASP A 220 34.22 19.61 2.84
C ASP A 220 34.85 19.50 4.25
N ASP A 221 34.54 18.46 5.03
CA ASP A 221 35.17 18.17 6.33
C ASP A 221 36.42 17.27 6.20
N GLY A 222 37.33 17.42 7.17
CA GLY A 222 38.71 16.96 7.10
C GLY A 222 38.92 15.45 7.10
N ALA A 223 37.90 14.64 7.41
CA ALA A 223 38.00 13.18 7.37
C ALA A 223 37.70 12.61 5.99
N TYR A 224 36.65 13.09 5.32
CA TYR A 224 36.41 12.80 3.90
C TYR A 224 37.61 13.26 3.05
N GLN A 225 38.12 14.47 3.28
CA GLN A 225 39.30 14.99 2.58
C GLN A 225 40.55 14.11 2.75
N VAL A 226 40.76 13.48 3.92
CA VAL A 226 41.84 12.50 4.12
C VAL A 226 41.57 11.20 3.37
N MET A 227 40.32 10.71 3.39
CA MET A 227 39.94 9.50 2.66
C MET A 227 40.09 9.64 1.14
N THR A 228 39.79 10.82 0.57
CA THR A 228 39.86 11.06 -0.89
C THR A 228 41.05 11.93 -1.34
N ALA A 229 42.09 12.08 -0.51
CA ALA A 229 43.28 12.83 -0.88
C ALA A 229 43.93 12.27 -2.17
N PRO A 230 44.64 13.09 -2.98
CA PRO A 230 45.33 12.60 -4.17
C PRO A 230 46.26 11.40 -3.89
N GLU A 231 46.99 11.46 -2.78
CA GLU A 231 47.88 10.43 -2.24
C GLU A 231 47.17 9.25 -1.54
N SER A 232 45.86 9.35 -1.28
CA SER A 232 45.09 8.25 -0.70
C SER A 232 44.96 7.08 -1.69
N ALA A 233 45.10 5.85 -1.20
CA ALA A 233 44.81 4.66 -1.98
C ALA A 233 43.29 4.45 -2.23
N MET A 234 42.42 5.21 -1.55
CA MET A 234 40.97 5.08 -1.63
C MET A 234 40.32 6.15 -2.53
N GLU A 235 39.14 5.83 -3.06
CA GLU A 235 38.28 6.75 -3.82
C GLU A 235 36.80 6.53 -3.49
N ASP A 236 36.00 7.58 -3.60
CA ASP A 236 34.54 7.53 -3.39
C ASP A 236 33.86 6.99 -4.66
N ILE A 237 33.27 5.79 -4.56
CA ILE A 237 32.57 5.13 -5.67
C ILE A 237 31.45 6.04 -6.19
N GLY A 238 30.72 6.70 -5.28
CA GLY A 238 29.64 7.61 -5.61
C GLY A 238 30.09 8.88 -6.35
N VAL A 239 31.36 9.28 -6.25
CA VAL A 239 31.94 10.35 -7.07
C VAL A 239 32.43 9.81 -8.42
N SER A 240 33.01 8.59 -8.45
CA SER A 240 33.55 7.98 -9.68
C SER A 240 32.51 7.70 -10.77
N ILE A 241 31.25 7.44 -10.38
CA ILE A 241 30.12 7.27 -11.32
C ILE A 241 29.67 8.66 -11.82
N PRO A 242 29.51 8.91 -13.15
CA PRO A 242 28.95 10.16 -13.68
C PRO A 242 27.57 10.48 -13.09
N LYS A 243 27.23 11.75 -12.86
CA LYS A 243 25.98 12.15 -12.18
C LYS A 243 24.74 11.58 -12.87
N GLU A 244 24.78 11.51 -14.19
CA GLU A 244 23.73 11.04 -15.09
C GLU A 244 23.49 9.52 -15.00
N ARG A 245 24.39 8.80 -14.30
CA ARG A 245 24.33 7.36 -14.03
C ARG A 245 24.11 7.02 -12.55
N ARG A 246 23.91 8.01 -11.69
CA ARG A 246 23.54 7.82 -10.27
C ARG A 246 22.02 7.73 -10.14
N TYR A 247 21.53 6.92 -9.21
CA TYR A 247 20.09 6.74 -8.98
C TYR A 247 19.63 7.25 -7.60
N GLY A 248 18.44 7.84 -7.54
CA GLY A 248 17.83 8.32 -6.31
C GLY A 248 18.29 9.71 -5.88
N ASN A 249 18.77 9.83 -4.64
CA ASN A 249 19.05 11.10 -3.96
C ASN A 249 20.54 11.50 -4.03
N GLU A 250 20.88 12.72 -3.58
CA GLU A 250 22.28 13.13 -3.32
C GLU A 250 22.63 13.19 -1.82
N MET A 251 21.74 13.73 -0.97
CA MET A 251 21.94 13.78 0.49
C MET A 251 21.52 12.47 1.15
N THR A 252 22.29 12.02 2.14
CA THR A 252 22.13 10.73 2.82
C THR A 252 21.46 10.89 4.18
N PHE A 253 21.88 11.88 4.98
CA PHE A 253 21.21 12.27 6.22
C PHE A 253 20.00 13.18 5.96
N THR A 254 18.90 12.93 6.67
CA THR A 254 17.61 13.61 6.49
C THR A 254 16.86 13.94 7.78
N SER A 255 17.37 13.53 8.96
CA SER A 255 16.78 13.83 10.27
C SER A 255 15.27 13.55 10.41
N PHE A 256 14.74 12.49 9.79
CA PHE A 256 13.29 12.19 9.76
C PHE A 256 12.41 13.33 9.19
N GLY A 257 12.99 14.26 8.42
CA GLY A 257 12.30 15.45 7.91
C GLY A 257 12.14 16.59 8.93
N HIS A 258 12.91 16.58 10.03
CA HIS A 258 12.90 17.67 11.02
C HIS A 258 13.44 18.97 10.42
N VAL A 259 12.69 20.07 10.58
CA VAL A 259 12.90 21.32 9.82
C VAL A 259 14.23 22.01 10.17
N ASP A 260 14.67 21.91 11.42
CA ASP A 260 15.86 22.62 11.92
C ASP A 260 17.19 21.95 11.54
N ASN A 261 17.16 20.71 11.02
CA ASN A 261 18.37 19.95 10.71
C ASN A 261 18.67 19.98 9.20
N THR A 262 19.88 20.43 8.85
CA THR A 262 20.31 20.55 7.45
C THR A 262 20.65 19.17 6.86
N PRO A 263 20.03 18.74 5.74
CA PRO A 263 20.38 17.50 5.08
C PRO A 263 21.82 17.50 4.56
N ALA A 264 22.53 16.39 4.74
CA ALA A 264 23.95 16.29 4.40
C ALA A 264 24.26 14.95 3.72
N ARG A 265 25.39 14.86 3.01
CA ARG A 265 25.98 13.60 2.55
C ARG A 265 27.13 13.22 3.48
N ILE A 266 26.87 12.29 4.39
CA ILE A 266 27.83 11.79 5.39
C ILE A 266 28.02 10.26 5.37
N ASP A 267 27.16 9.56 4.62
CA ASP A 267 27.28 8.12 4.36
C ASP A 267 28.02 7.89 3.02
N PHE A 268 29.02 7.00 3.02
CA PHE A 268 29.90 6.78 1.86
C PHE A 268 30.22 5.31 1.65
N ILE A 269 30.53 4.96 0.39
CA ILE A 269 31.15 3.70 0.01
C ILE A 269 32.44 4.03 -0.76
N PHE A 270 33.57 3.68 -0.18
CA PHE A 270 34.90 3.85 -0.75
C PHE A 270 35.46 2.52 -1.24
N SER A 271 36.20 2.54 -2.34
CA SER A 271 37.01 1.42 -2.82
C SER A 271 38.49 1.79 -2.85
N ARG A 272 39.38 0.79 -2.86
CA ARG A 272 40.80 1.01 -3.20
C ARG A 272 40.96 1.09 -4.72
N LYS A 273 41.55 2.19 -5.19
CA LYS A 273 41.94 2.45 -6.59
C LYS A 273 42.66 1.22 -7.16
N SER A 274 42.10 0.60 -8.20
CA SER A 274 42.58 -0.70 -8.72
C SER A 274 42.00 -1.03 -10.08
N ASP A 275 42.85 -1.24 -11.10
CA ASP A 275 42.43 -1.63 -12.46
C ASP A 275 41.68 -2.98 -12.54
N ARG A 276 41.70 -3.76 -11.45
CA ARG A 276 40.94 -5.03 -11.31
C ARG A 276 39.47 -4.83 -10.88
N LEU A 277 39.07 -3.60 -10.57
CA LEU A 277 37.76 -3.25 -10.01
C LEU A 277 37.07 -2.21 -10.90
N HIS A 278 35.92 -2.55 -11.47
CA HIS A 278 35.08 -1.58 -12.20
C HIS A 278 33.88 -1.16 -11.35
N HIS A 279 33.60 0.14 -11.25
CA HIS A 279 32.39 0.65 -10.61
C HIS A 279 31.25 0.73 -11.63
N ALA A 280 30.18 -0.06 -11.43
CA ALA A 280 29.10 -0.21 -12.41
C ALA A 280 27.90 0.70 -12.14
N THR A 281 27.45 0.76 -10.88
CA THR A 281 26.28 1.56 -10.45
C THR A 281 26.54 2.22 -9.09
N PHE A 282 25.82 3.31 -8.82
CA PHE A 282 25.72 3.91 -7.48
C PHE A 282 24.33 4.52 -7.27
N ALA A 283 23.76 4.34 -6.08
CA ALA A 283 22.46 4.87 -5.71
C ALA A 283 22.39 5.35 -4.25
N VAL A 284 21.54 6.34 -3.99
CA VAL A 284 21.10 6.74 -2.63
C VAL A 284 19.59 6.57 -2.56
N LEU A 285 19.13 5.55 -1.84
CA LEU A 285 17.73 5.14 -1.84
C LEU A 285 16.82 6.18 -1.14
N ALA A 286 15.51 6.07 -1.37
CA ALA A 286 14.53 6.85 -0.62
C ALA A 286 14.21 6.14 0.71
N ASN A 287 14.46 6.81 1.82
CA ASN A 287 14.23 6.30 3.19
C ASN A 287 12.82 6.58 3.72
N ARG A 288 11.90 7.09 2.89
CA ARG A 288 10.53 7.47 3.28
C ARG A 288 9.51 6.79 2.36
N PHE A 289 8.47 6.26 2.96
CA PHE A 289 7.41 5.48 2.32
C PHE A 289 6.13 6.32 2.12
N ASP A 290 5.19 5.82 1.31
CA ASP A 290 3.95 6.54 0.93
C ASP A 290 2.99 6.82 2.11
N ASP A 291 3.11 6.04 3.19
CA ASP A 291 2.42 6.28 4.47
C ASP A 291 3.04 7.43 5.29
N GLY A 292 4.16 7.99 4.80
CA GLY A 292 4.91 9.07 5.40
C GLY A 292 5.98 8.63 6.41
N VAL A 293 6.05 7.34 6.74
CA VAL A 293 7.01 6.75 7.68
C VAL A 293 8.39 6.66 7.05
N TYR A 294 9.43 6.81 7.86
CA TYR A 294 10.83 6.64 7.47
C TYR A 294 11.40 5.30 7.97
N SER A 295 12.27 4.64 7.19
CA SER A 295 13.06 3.48 7.66
C SER A 295 14.16 3.89 8.64
N SER A 296 14.79 5.03 8.40
CA SER A 296 15.82 5.67 9.23
C SER A 296 15.88 7.18 8.92
N ASP A 297 16.54 7.98 9.75
CA ASP A 297 16.90 9.37 9.42
C ASP A 297 18.01 9.44 8.35
N HIS A 298 18.77 8.37 8.15
CA HIS A 298 19.67 8.20 7.01
C HIS A 298 19.01 7.45 5.83
N ARG A 299 19.65 7.49 4.67
CA ARG A 299 19.32 6.74 3.45
C ARG A 299 20.40 5.72 3.15
N ALA A 300 20.00 4.51 2.75
CA ALA A 300 20.96 3.54 2.27
C ALA A 300 21.68 4.03 1.01
N CYS A 301 23.01 3.93 1.00
CA CYS A 301 23.79 3.97 -0.23
C CYS A 301 24.01 2.55 -0.74
N VAL A 302 23.91 2.36 -2.05
CA VAL A 302 24.13 1.07 -2.73
C VAL A 302 25.13 1.28 -3.86
N ALA A 303 26.13 0.40 -3.97
CA ALA A 303 27.10 0.39 -5.05
C ALA A 303 27.26 -1.02 -5.63
N ASP A 304 27.28 -1.13 -6.96
CA ASP A 304 27.68 -2.36 -7.66
C ASP A 304 29.09 -2.20 -8.21
N VAL A 305 29.98 -3.15 -7.88
CA VAL A 305 31.35 -3.21 -8.38
C VAL A 305 31.63 -4.56 -9.01
N GLN A 306 32.44 -4.59 -10.06
CA GLN A 306 32.75 -5.82 -10.82
C GLN A 306 34.22 -6.16 -10.68
N LEU A 307 34.51 -7.35 -10.14
CA LEU A 307 35.86 -7.93 -10.10
C LEU A 307 36.22 -8.46 -11.48
N LEU A 308 37.04 -7.72 -12.22
CA LEU A 308 37.54 -8.16 -13.53
C LEU A 308 38.42 -9.42 -13.38
N SER A 309 38.61 -10.14 -14.49
CA SER A 309 39.50 -11.31 -14.58
C SER A 309 40.77 -10.95 -15.34
N VAL A 310 41.91 -10.95 -14.67
CA VAL A 310 43.22 -10.72 -15.32
C VAL A 310 43.60 -11.96 -16.14
N ILE A 311 44.05 -11.75 -17.38
CA ILE A 311 44.58 -12.82 -18.24
C ILE A 311 46.06 -13.03 -17.90
N ASP A 312 46.35 -14.03 -17.05
CA ASP A 312 47.73 -14.49 -16.84
C ASP A 312 48.27 -15.11 -18.13
N SER A 313 49.34 -14.54 -18.66
CA SER A 313 49.86 -14.83 -20.00
C SER A 313 51.12 -15.71 -19.96
N GLY A 314 50.99 -16.95 -19.49
CA GLY A 314 52.01 -18.00 -19.70
C GLY A 314 51.93 -19.17 -18.72
N GLY A 315 51.95 -20.42 -19.24
CA GLY A 315 51.96 -21.62 -18.39
C GLY A 315 51.56 -22.92 -19.10
N THR A 316 52.33 -23.36 -20.10
CA THR A 316 52.01 -24.57 -20.88
C THR A 316 52.47 -25.86 -20.19
N THR A 317 51.54 -26.69 -19.71
CA THR A 317 51.78 -28.10 -19.38
C THR A 317 50.59 -28.98 -19.81
N MET A 318 50.86 -30.26 -20.12
CA MET A 318 49.93 -31.21 -20.72
C MET A 318 49.21 -32.13 -19.71
N SER A 319 48.19 -32.85 -20.20
CA SER A 319 47.54 -34.04 -19.61
C SER A 319 46.65 -33.81 -18.38
N ASP A 320 45.66 -34.67 -18.06
CA ASP A 320 45.28 -35.94 -18.71
C ASP A 320 43.75 -36.13 -18.78
N ASN A 321 43.29 -37.11 -19.55
CA ASN A 321 41.89 -37.36 -19.87
C ASN A 321 41.23 -38.33 -18.87
N GLY A 322 40.37 -37.82 -17.98
CA GLY A 322 39.80 -38.61 -16.87
C GLY A 322 38.28 -38.49 -16.72
N THR A 323 37.52 -39.44 -17.27
CA THR A 323 36.06 -39.52 -17.12
C THR A 323 35.66 -40.22 -15.81
N ALA A 324 35.09 -39.48 -14.86
CA ALA A 324 34.55 -40.02 -13.61
C ALA A 324 33.10 -39.57 -13.35
N SER A 325 32.32 -40.46 -12.72
CA SER A 325 30.85 -40.41 -12.71
C SER A 325 30.22 -39.48 -11.66
N LYS A 326 29.03 -38.96 -11.99
CA LYS A 326 28.11 -38.35 -11.00
C LYS A 326 27.68 -39.41 -9.97
N LEU A 327 27.87 -39.12 -8.68
CA LEU A 327 27.26 -39.89 -7.58
C LEU A 327 26.09 -39.14 -6.94
N ARG A 328 25.21 -39.90 -6.27
CA ARG A 328 23.83 -39.50 -5.96
C ARG A 328 23.66 -39.03 -4.52
N ASN A 329 22.70 -38.14 -4.30
CA ASN A 329 22.15 -37.84 -2.96
C ASN A 329 21.52 -39.11 -2.36
N ALA A 330 22.22 -39.76 -1.44
CA ALA A 330 21.75 -40.96 -0.76
C ALA A 330 20.72 -40.63 0.32
N ARG A 331 19.62 -41.41 0.37
CA ARG A 331 18.63 -41.36 1.47
C ARG A 331 19.05 -42.34 2.57
N ALA A 332 18.68 -42.04 3.82
CA ALA A 332 18.98 -42.90 4.96
C ALA A 332 18.39 -44.31 4.81
N CYS A 333 19.15 -45.34 5.24
CA CYS A 333 18.72 -46.73 5.24
C CYS A 333 17.60 -47.00 6.28
N GLU A 334 16.91 -48.13 6.15
CA GLU A 334 15.75 -48.44 7.01
C GLU A 334 16.13 -48.57 8.49
N ALA A 335 17.28 -49.16 8.82
CA ALA A 335 17.77 -49.26 10.20
C ALA A 335 18.08 -47.90 10.84
N CYS A 336 18.80 -47.01 10.13
CA CYS A 336 19.04 -45.64 10.61
C CYS A 336 17.75 -44.83 10.73
N ARG A 337 16.78 -45.05 9.82
CA ARG A 337 15.48 -44.35 9.85
C ARG A 337 14.60 -44.79 11.02
N ALA A 338 14.52 -46.09 11.29
CA ALA A 338 13.81 -46.64 12.44
C ALA A 338 14.42 -46.15 13.77
N SER A 339 15.76 -46.06 13.85
CA SER A 339 16.49 -45.54 15.01
C SER A 339 16.65 -44.00 15.02
N LYS A 340 15.90 -43.25 14.19
CA LYS A 340 15.94 -41.78 14.07
C LYS A 340 17.36 -41.17 14.02
N SER A 341 18.29 -41.88 13.36
CA SER A 341 19.74 -41.63 13.45
C SER A 341 20.34 -41.17 12.13
N ARG A 342 21.41 -40.36 12.20
CA ARG A 342 22.12 -39.85 11.03
C ARG A 342 22.79 -41.00 10.27
N CYS A 343 22.39 -41.19 9.02
CA CYS A 343 22.91 -42.21 8.11
C CYS A 343 24.00 -41.59 7.22
N ILE A 344 25.20 -42.17 7.22
CA ILE A 344 26.34 -41.67 6.43
C ILE A 344 27.01 -42.85 5.72
N PHE A 345 27.18 -42.71 4.40
CA PHE A 345 27.90 -43.66 3.55
C PHE A 345 29.25 -43.04 3.16
N SER A 346 30.32 -43.82 3.23
CA SER A 346 31.62 -43.43 2.70
C SER A 346 31.68 -43.66 1.19
N LYS A 347 32.50 -42.88 0.47
CA LYS A 347 32.56 -42.92 -1.01
C LYS A 347 32.92 -44.33 -1.49
N GLY A 348 31.96 -45.02 -2.11
CA GLY A 348 32.15 -46.36 -2.69
C GLY A 348 31.70 -47.54 -1.82
N GLN A 349 31.10 -47.33 -0.63
CA GLN A 349 30.49 -48.40 0.17
C GLN A 349 28.96 -48.42 0.04
N ASP A 350 28.38 -49.61 -0.16
CA ASP A 350 26.93 -49.86 -0.16
C ASP A 350 26.32 -49.97 1.26
N VAL A 351 27.16 -50.00 2.30
CA VAL A 351 26.77 -50.07 3.71
C VAL A 351 27.11 -48.74 4.40
N CYS A 352 26.22 -48.24 5.25
CA CYS A 352 26.47 -47.02 6.02
C CYS A 352 27.27 -47.33 7.30
N HIS A 353 28.14 -46.41 7.74
CA HIS A 353 29.04 -46.61 8.89
C HIS A 353 28.32 -47.09 10.17
N ARG A 354 27.07 -46.66 10.40
CA ARG A 354 26.30 -47.10 11.58
C ARG A 354 25.80 -48.54 11.45
N CYS A 355 25.41 -48.98 10.25
CA CYS A 355 25.05 -50.38 10.00
C CYS A 355 26.27 -51.30 10.10
N GLU A 356 27.41 -50.86 9.55
CA GLU A 356 28.71 -51.52 9.67
C GLU A 356 29.11 -51.73 11.15
N GLN A 357 29.10 -50.66 11.96
CA GLN A 357 29.45 -50.71 13.40
C GLN A 357 28.45 -51.49 14.27
N SER A 358 27.18 -51.59 13.87
CA SER A 358 26.13 -52.26 14.67
C SER A 358 25.66 -53.60 14.11
N SER A 359 26.33 -54.10 13.06
CA SER A 359 25.99 -55.32 12.32
C SER A 359 24.52 -55.40 11.87
N ASN A 360 23.89 -54.25 11.61
CA ASN A 360 22.50 -54.15 11.18
C ASN A 360 22.39 -54.13 9.65
N ASP A 361 21.40 -54.83 9.10
CA ASP A 361 21.16 -54.88 7.65
C ASP A 361 20.84 -53.49 7.06
N CYS A 362 21.49 -53.14 5.95
CA CYS A 362 21.63 -51.76 5.47
C CYS A 362 20.77 -51.45 4.23
N VAL A 363 19.49 -51.81 4.28
CA VAL A 363 18.59 -51.66 3.13
C VAL A 363 18.30 -50.19 2.79
N VAL A 364 18.53 -49.80 1.53
CA VAL A 364 18.14 -48.50 0.94
C VAL A 364 17.23 -48.72 -0.27
N ARG A 365 15.94 -48.39 -0.16
CA ARG A 365 14.97 -48.60 -1.25
C ARG A 365 14.98 -47.46 -2.28
N SER A 366 14.99 -47.83 -3.55
CA SER A 366 15.18 -46.92 -4.69
C SER A 366 13.92 -46.21 -5.21
N LYS A 367 12.71 -46.61 -4.78
CA LYS A 367 11.43 -45.96 -5.14
C LYS A 367 10.49 -45.88 -3.93
N ALA A 368 9.71 -44.81 -3.86
CA ALA A 368 8.58 -44.71 -2.93
C ALA A 368 7.42 -45.61 -3.41
N ARG A 369 6.67 -46.19 -2.48
CA ARG A 369 5.47 -46.99 -2.77
C ARG A 369 4.22 -46.17 -2.39
N PRO A 370 3.12 -46.21 -3.19
CA PRO A 370 1.87 -45.58 -2.80
C PRO A 370 1.35 -46.09 -1.45
N MET A 371 0.73 -45.20 -0.68
CA MET A 371 0.08 -45.55 0.58
C MET A 371 -1.16 -46.41 0.29
N ARG A 372 -1.30 -47.55 0.97
CA ARG A 372 -2.31 -48.57 0.66
C ARG A 372 -3.60 -48.30 1.43
N THR A 373 -4.73 -48.27 0.72
CA THR A 373 -6.07 -48.13 1.30
C THR A 373 -6.43 -49.31 2.21
N ARG A 374 -7.28 -49.06 3.22
CA ARG A 374 -7.75 -50.07 4.20
C ARG A 374 -9.25 -49.94 4.50
N ASN A 375 -10.06 -50.49 3.60
CA ASN A 375 -11.40 -50.99 3.91
C ASN A 375 -11.28 -52.39 4.57
N THR A 376 -12.21 -52.94 5.35
CA THR A 376 -13.46 -52.50 6.02
C THR A 376 -13.84 -53.56 7.07
N LYS A 377 -14.74 -53.27 8.02
CA LYS A 377 -15.90 -54.13 8.37
C LYS A 377 -16.85 -53.48 9.39
N SER A 378 -18.03 -54.06 9.57
CA SER A 378 -19.27 -53.38 9.98
C SER A 378 -20.17 -54.21 10.91
N SER A 379 -20.82 -53.56 11.88
CA SER A 379 -22.07 -53.96 12.57
C SER A 379 -22.45 -52.84 13.58
N THR A 380 -23.71 -52.49 13.89
CA THR A 380 -25.04 -52.87 13.36
C THR A 380 -26.06 -51.77 13.73
N THR A 381 -27.11 -51.58 12.92
CA THR A 381 -28.33 -50.79 13.23
C THR A 381 -29.37 -51.66 14.00
N PRO A 382 -30.56 -51.19 14.45
CA PRO A 382 -31.25 -49.92 14.17
C PRO A 382 -31.94 -49.21 15.38
N ASN A 383 -32.44 -47.96 15.21
CA ASN A 383 -33.89 -47.68 15.00
C ASN A 383 -34.16 -46.22 14.56
N LYS A 384 -35.42 -45.92 14.19
CA LYS A 384 -35.87 -44.66 13.55
C LYS A 384 -36.46 -43.64 14.55
N ASN A 385 -36.46 -42.36 14.17
CA ASN A 385 -37.71 -41.58 14.00
C ASN A 385 -37.48 -40.29 13.18
N ASN A 386 -38.58 -39.68 12.69
CA ASN A 386 -38.55 -38.74 11.57
C ASN A 386 -38.30 -37.27 11.94
N SER A 387 -37.43 -36.62 11.17
CA SER A 387 -37.40 -35.18 10.85
C SER A 387 -36.48 -35.00 9.62
N PRO A 388 -36.55 -33.88 8.88
CA PRO A 388 -35.57 -33.57 7.83
C PRO A 388 -34.23 -33.18 8.48
N ILE A 389 -33.44 -34.19 8.84
CA ILE A 389 -32.12 -34.01 9.44
C ILE A 389 -31.13 -33.65 8.32
N PHE A 390 -30.69 -32.40 8.32
CA PHE A 390 -29.43 -32.03 7.67
C PHE A 390 -28.29 -32.68 8.47
N ASP A 391 -27.49 -33.51 7.82
CA ASP A 391 -26.37 -34.19 8.51
C ASP A 391 -25.20 -33.22 8.67
N ASP A 392 -24.99 -32.75 9.90
CA ASP A 392 -23.98 -31.78 10.30
C ASP A 392 -22.54 -32.37 10.30
N SER A 393 -22.37 -33.51 9.61
CA SER A 393 -21.12 -34.24 9.38
C SER A 393 -20.38 -33.81 8.10
N GLU A 394 -21.07 -33.24 7.09
CA GLU A 394 -20.44 -32.92 5.80
C GLU A 394 -19.69 -31.57 5.79
N PHE A 395 -20.12 -30.57 6.57
CA PHE A 395 -19.49 -29.25 6.61
C PHE A 395 -19.60 -28.58 7.99
N SER A 396 -18.49 -28.00 8.46
CA SER A 396 -18.51 -26.97 9.51
C SER A 396 -17.19 -26.21 9.60
N ILE A 397 -17.26 -24.91 9.88
CA ILE A 397 -16.06 -24.09 10.19
C ILE A 397 -15.99 -23.91 11.71
N ASN A 398 -14.84 -24.24 12.32
CA ASN A 398 -14.57 -23.95 13.73
C ASN A 398 -13.77 -22.65 13.81
N LEU A 399 -14.35 -21.61 14.40
CA LEU A 399 -13.72 -20.30 14.53
C LEU A 399 -12.98 -20.18 15.86
N PRO A 400 -11.74 -19.65 15.87
CA PRO A 400 -11.00 -19.46 17.11
C PRO A 400 -11.70 -18.45 18.02
N PRO A 401 -11.44 -18.49 19.34
CA PRO A 401 -11.75 -17.34 20.18
C PRO A 401 -10.90 -16.15 19.75
N VAL A 402 -11.53 -14.98 19.61
CA VAL A 402 -10.88 -13.74 19.15
C VAL A 402 -11.16 -12.64 20.17
N LEU A 403 -10.15 -11.83 20.49
CA LEU A 403 -10.35 -10.60 21.25
C LEU A 403 -11.20 -9.66 20.39
N PRO A 404 -12.40 -9.22 20.84
CA PRO A 404 -13.17 -8.25 20.07
C PRO A 404 -12.33 -6.97 19.92
N PRO A 405 -12.23 -6.38 18.72
CA PRO A 405 -11.69 -5.04 18.59
C PRO A 405 -12.57 -4.08 19.41
N ASP A 406 -11.97 -3.03 19.96
CA ASP A 406 -12.68 -2.01 20.72
C ASP A 406 -13.43 -1.07 19.76
N THR A 407 -14.47 -1.58 19.12
CA THR A 407 -15.25 -0.86 18.11
C THR A 407 -15.98 0.34 18.73
N GLN A 408 -16.19 0.34 20.05
CA GLN A 408 -16.71 1.50 20.80
C GLN A 408 -15.66 2.63 20.82
N LYS A 409 -14.40 2.34 21.17
CA LYS A 409 -13.29 3.30 21.09
C LYS A 409 -13.00 3.74 19.65
N ASP A 410 -13.08 2.83 18.69
CA ASP A 410 -12.94 3.15 17.26
C ASP A 410 -14.04 4.12 16.79
N LEU A 411 -15.30 3.84 17.14
CA LEU A 411 -16.44 4.69 16.83
C LEU A 411 -16.33 6.05 17.55
N LEU A 412 -15.89 6.08 18.80
CA LEU A 412 -15.64 7.30 19.56
C LEU A 412 -14.50 8.12 18.95
N ALA A 413 -13.42 7.48 18.49
CA ALA A 413 -12.33 8.14 17.80
C ALA A 413 -12.75 8.67 16.42
N LEU A 414 -13.56 7.91 15.67
CA LEU A 414 -14.16 8.34 14.40
C LEU A 414 -15.13 9.53 14.60
N HIS A 415 -16.01 9.45 15.60
CA HIS A 415 -16.94 10.53 15.93
C HIS A 415 -16.21 11.79 16.40
N ARG A 416 -15.19 11.64 17.26
CA ARG A 416 -14.35 12.76 17.69
C ARG A 416 -13.59 13.38 16.53
N ARG A 417 -12.99 12.58 15.64
CA ARG A 417 -12.35 13.08 14.42
C ARG A 417 -13.33 13.85 13.53
N HIS A 418 -14.55 13.36 13.33
CA HIS A 418 -15.58 14.12 12.60
C HIS A 418 -15.96 15.42 13.30
N LYS A 419 -16.07 15.42 14.63
CA LYS A 419 -16.32 16.62 15.43
C LYS A 419 -15.19 17.65 15.33
N GLU A 420 -13.95 17.22 15.52
CA GLU A 420 -12.73 18.03 15.38
C GLU A 420 -12.63 18.61 13.97
N PHE A 421 -12.78 17.76 12.95
CA PHE A 421 -12.78 18.13 11.53
C PHE A 421 -13.84 19.21 11.25
N PHE A 422 -15.09 19.01 11.67
CA PHE A 422 -16.20 19.94 11.42
C PHE A 422 -16.34 21.11 12.40
N GLY A 423 -15.41 21.29 13.35
CA GLY A 423 -15.45 22.37 14.33
C GLY A 423 -16.73 22.35 15.16
N GLU A 424 -17.06 21.18 15.71
CA GLU A 424 -18.36 20.90 16.34
C GLU A 424 -18.49 21.39 17.79
N ASP A 425 -17.39 21.50 18.52
CA ASP A 425 -17.34 21.73 19.96
C ASP A 425 -16.70 23.10 20.30
N GLY A 426 -17.05 23.64 21.47
CA GLY A 426 -16.40 24.82 22.07
C GLY A 426 -15.09 24.47 22.78
N PRO A 427 -14.65 25.23 23.81
CA PRO A 427 -13.53 24.79 24.65
C PRO A 427 -13.86 23.40 25.24
N PRO A 428 -12.92 22.44 25.20
CA PRO A 428 -13.23 21.03 25.48
C PRO A 428 -13.70 20.83 26.92
N GLU A 429 -14.81 20.12 27.11
CA GLU A 429 -15.20 19.65 28.44
C GLU A 429 -14.15 18.67 28.96
N THR A 430 -13.37 19.12 29.94
CA THR A 430 -12.38 18.29 30.63
C THR A 430 -13.07 17.29 31.58
N ARG A 431 -13.73 16.27 31.03
CA ARG A 431 -13.91 14.99 31.76
C ARG A 431 -12.50 14.49 32.10
N ARG A 432 -12.29 14.13 33.36
CA ARG A 432 -10.94 13.92 33.90
C ARG A 432 -10.42 12.57 33.39
N ILE A 433 -9.12 12.53 33.06
CA ILE A 433 -8.45 11.30 32.59
C ILE A 433 -8.59 10.15 33.61
N HIS A 434 -8.69 10.47 34.91
CA HIS A 434 -8.91 9.50 35.98
C HIS A 434 -10.18 8.64 35.86
N ASP A 435 -11.22 9.10 35.15
CA ASP A 435 -12.48 8.36 35.05
C ASP A 435 -12.43 7.24 33.99
N ILE A 436 -11.35 7.17 33.19
CA ILE A 436 -11.16 6.17 32.12
C ILE A 436 -10.32 4.97 32.60
N GLU A 437 -9.54 5.12 33.68
CA GLU A 437 -8.64 4.06 34.17
C GLU A 437 -9.34 2.96 34.99
N GLN A 438 -10.61 3.15 35.38
CA GLN A 438 -11.34 2.20 36.24
C GLN A 438 -12.21 1.17 35.53
N ASP A 439 -12.55 1.35 34.24
CA ASP A 439 -13.45 0.43 33.52
C ASP A 439 -12.69 -0.62 32.67
N GLN A 440 -11.51 -1.05 33.15
CA GLN A 440 -10.86 -2.29 32.69
C GLN A 440 -11.58 -3.55 33.24
N ALA A 441 -12.89 -3.61 33.04
CA ALA A 441 -13.59 -4.88 33.03
C ALA A 441 -12.97 -5.76 31.93
N ALA A 442 -12.45 -6.93 32.29
CA ALA A 442 -11.65 -7.76 31.40
C ALA A 442 -12.38 -8.02 30.06
N ALA A 443 -11.75 -7.62 28.95
CA ALA A 443 -12.35 -7.70 27.62
C ALA A 443 -12.79 -9.13 27.31
N SER A 444 -14.11 -9.36 27.29
CA SER A 444 -14.69 -10.68 27.09
C SER A 444 -14.35 -11.18 25.69
N LEU A 445 -13.50 -12.20 25.62
CA LEU A 445 -13.20 -12.93 24.39
C LEU A 445 -14.49 -13.33 23.69
N ILE A 446 -14.56 -13.15 22.37
CA ILE A 446 -15.64 -13.76 21.57
C ILE A 446 -15.40 -15.26 21.64
N GLU A 447 -16.34 -16.00 22.24
CA GLU A 447 -16.19 -17.43 22.47
C GLU A 447 -16.09 -18.24 21.17
N GLN A 448 -15.46 -19.42 21.24
CA GLN A 448 -15.28 -20.31 20.09
C GLN A 448 -16.63 -20.74 19.50
N ARG A 449 -16.93 -20.28 18.27
CA ARG A 449 -18.17 -20.60 17.55
C ARG A 449 -17.89 -21.62 16.44
N ARG A 450 -18.83 -22.56 16.25
CA ARG A 450 -18.85 -23.48 15.09
C ARG A 450 -19.98 -23.03 14.16
N ILE A 451 -19.65 -22.71 12.91
CA ILE A 451 -20.64 -22.50 11.83
C ILE A 451 -21.07 -23.89 11.35
N SER A 452 -22.35 -24.22 11.50
CA SER A 452 -22.97 -25.43 10.96
C SER A 452 -23.17 -25.32 9.44
N LEU A 453 -23.50 -26.43 8.78
CA LEU A 453 -23.95 -26.39 7.38
C LEU A 453 -25.14 -25.43 7.19
N ARG A 454 -26.10 -25.44 8.13
CA ARG A 454 -27.28 -24.58 8.08
C ARG A 454 -26.93 -23.09 8.15
N ASP A 455 -26.08 -22.69 9.11
CA ASP A 455 -25.65 -21.30 9.25
C ASP A 455 -24.97 -20.79 7.97
N GLY A 456 -24.17 -21.65 7.32
CA GLY A 456 -23.53 -21.35 6.05
C GLY A 456 -24.53 -21.12 4.91
N GLU A 457 -25.56 -21.94 4.78
CA GLU A 457 -26.58 -21.80 3.73
C GLU A 457 -27.47 -20.56 3.95
N GLU A 458 -27.77 -20.20 5.20
CA GLU A 458 -28.48 -18.96 5.54
C GLU A 458 -27.63 -17.72 5.19
N LEU A 459 -26.32 -17.75 5.47
CA LEU A 459 -25.37 -16.69 5.06
C LEU A 459 -25.21 -16.60 3.53
N LEU A 460 -25.04 -17.74 2.83
CA LEU A 460 -24.96 -17.79 1.36
C LEU A 460 -26.24 -17.23 0.71
N SER A 461 -27.41 -17.53 1.30
CA SER A 461 -28.69 -16.98 0.87
C SER A 461 -28.78 -15.46 1.09
N SER A 462 -28.25 -14.93 2.20
CA SER A 462 -28.14 -13.48 2.40
C SER A 462 -27.14 -12.83 1.42
N PHE A 463 -26.05 -13.51 1.05
CA PHE A 463 -25.10 -12.98 0.05
C PHE A 463 -25.73 -12.83 -1.33
N ARG A 464 -26.58 -13.77 -1.75
CA ARG A 464 -27.31 -13.72 -3.03
C ARG A 464 -28.18 -12.47 -3.20
N LEU A 465 -28.57 -11.79 -2.12
CA LEU A 465 -29.29 -10.52 -2.17
C LEU A 465 -28.37 -9.31 -2.44
N MET A 466 -27.07 -9.42 -2.12
CA MET A 466 -26.06 -8.37 -2.33
C MET A 466 -25.33 -8.52 -3.67
N ALA A 467 -25.09 -9.78 -4.09
CA ALA A 467 -24.39 -10.13 -5.32
C ALA A 467 -24.84 -9.38 -6.60
N PRO A 468 -26.13 -9.03 -6.82
CA PRO A 468 -26.54 -8.26 -7.99
C PRO A 468 -25.85 -6.91 -8.14
N CYS A 469 -25.38 -6.27 -7.07
CA CYS A 469 -24.66 -4.99 -7.14
C CYS A 469 -23.17 -5.14 -7.48
N PHE A 470 -22.65 -6.37 -7.57
CA PHE A 470 -21.27 -6.67 -7.90
C PHE A 470 -21.16 -7.89 -8.86
N PRO A 471 -21.65 -7.76 -10.10
CA PRO A 471 -21.87 -8.88 -11.03
C PRO A 471 -20.60 -9.54 -11.58
N PHE A 472 -19.42 -9.02 -11.22
CA PHE A 472 -18.13 -9.60 -11.58
C PHE A 472 -17.94 -11.00 -10.97
N VAL A 473 -18.50 -11.24 -9.78
CA VAL A 473 -18.48 -12.53 -9.08
C VAL A 473 -19.89 -13.14 -9.03
N GLN A 474 -20.29 -13.78 -10.13
CA GLN A 474 -21.53 -14.56 -10.18
C GLN A 474 -21.39 -15.86 -9.37
N ILE A 475 -22.42 -16.17 -8.58
CA ILE A 475 -22.58 -17.45 -7.87
C ILE A 475 -23.76 -18.19 -8.50
N PRO A 476 -23.62 -19.46 -8.94
CA PRO A 476 -24.72 -20.22 -9.53
C PRO A 476 -25.92 -20.34 -8.56
N GLN A 477 -27.14 -20.42 -9.11
CA GLN A 477 -28.36 -20.50 -8.28
C GLN A 477 -28.48 -21.84 -7.54
N ASP A 478 -27.94 -22.91 -8.13
CA ASP A 478 -27.84 -24.27 -7.60
C ASP A 478 -26.60 -24.49 -6.71
N ALA A 479 -25.70 -23.51 -6.60
CA ALA A 479 -24.54 -23.61 -5.70
C ALA A 479 -24.98 -23.73 -4.24
N THR A 480 -24.27 -24.55 -3.49
CA THR A 480 -24.50 -24.83 -2.07
C THR A 480 -23.18 -24.71 -1.33
N VAL A 481 -23.20 -24.57 0.00
CA VAL A 481 -22.00 -24.55 0.83
C VAL A 481 -21.15 -25.83 0.64
N PRO A 482 -21.71 -27.05 0.54
CA PRO A 482 -20.95 -28.26 0.22
C PRO A 482 -20.42 -28.34 -1.21
N SER A 483 -20.93 -27.58 -2.18
CA SER A 483 -20.33 -27.52 -3.53
C SER A 483 -19.23 -26.45 -3.59
N LEU A 484 -19.50 -25.25 -3.08
CA LEU A 484 -18.52 -24.16 -3.01
C LEU A 484 -17.31 -24.50 -2.13
N SER A 485 -17.49 -25.23 -1.03
CA SER A 485 -16.35 -25.70 -0.21
C SER A 485 -15.43 -26.70 -0.91
N LYS A 486 -15.91 -27.33 -1.99
CA LYS A 486 -15.15 -28.28 -2.81
C LYS A 486 -14.55 -27.63 -4.06
N SER A 487 -15.20 -26.60 -4.63
CA SER A 487 -14.74 -25.92 -5.86
C SER A 487 -14.00 -24.60 -5.64
N SER A 488 -14.36 -23.84 -4.61
CA SER A 488 -13.94 -22.44 -4.42
C SER A 488 -13.98 -22.05 -2.92
N PRO A 489 -13.19 -22.72 -2.07
CA PRO A 489 -13.27 -22.55 -0.62
C PRO A 489 -12.85 -21.17 -0.12
N PHE A 490 -11.97 -20.45 -0.82
CA PHE A 490 -11.57 -19.09 -0.42
C PHE A 490 -12.64 -18.05 -0.80
N LEU A 491 -13.26 -18.20 -1.97
CA LEU A 491 -14.45 -17.44 -2.34
C LEU A 491 -15.61 -17.70 -1.37
N LEU A 492 -15.84 -18.95 -0.96
CA LEU A 492 -16.83 -19.28 0.07
C LEU A 492 -16.54 -18.56 1.39
N LEU A 493 -15.28 -18.53 1.85
CA LEU A 493 -14.91 -17.83 3.08
C LEU A 493 -15.15 -16.31 2.96
N ALA A 494 -14.87 -15.71 1.80
CA ALA A 494 -15.19 -14.30 1.53
C ALA A 494 -16.71 -14.04 1.56
N ILE A 495 -17.51 -14.90 0.92
CA ILE A 495 -18.97 -14.84 0.89
C ILE A 495 -19.57 -14.88 2.30
N LEU A 496 -19.16 -15.85 3.12
CA LEU A 496 -19.64 -16.00 4.50
C LEU A 496 -19.22 -14.81 5.37
N THR A 497 -17.99 -14.33 5.20
CA THR A 497 -17.50 -13.12 5.88
C THR A 497 -18.37 -11.91 5.52
N SER A 498 -18.54 -11.59 4.24
CA SER A 498 -19.33 -10.43 3.80
C SER A 498 -20.82 -10.54 4.17
N ALA A 499 -21.40 -11.75 4.17
CA ALA A 499 -22.77 -11.97 4.62
C ALA A 499 -22.96 -11.80 6.14
N SER A 500 -21.93 -12.10 6.93
CA SER A 500 -21.99 -12.06 8.40
C SER A 500 -22.02 -10.65 9.01
N ILE A 501 -21.90 -9.59 8.22
CA ILE A 501 -21.85 -8.17 8.67
C ILE A 501 -23.02 -7.71 9.57
N LYS A 502 -24.14 -8.46 9.58
CA LYS A 502 -25.31 -8.21 10.45
C LYS A 502 -25.17 -8.78 11.88
N ASP A 503 -24.19 -9.65 12.10
CA ASP A 503 -23.81 -10.27 13.38
C ASP A 503 -22.33 -9.89 13.64
N PRO A 504 -22.04 -8.72 14.23
CA PRO A 504 -20.67 -8.20 14.33
C PRO A 504 -19.68 -9.16 15.03
N PRO A 505 -20.03 -9.87 16.13
CA PRO A 505 -19.15 -10.89 16.71
C PRO A 505 -18.78 -12.01 15.73
N LEU A 506 -19.74 -12.49 14.92
CA LEU A 506 -19.47 -13.47 13.86
C LEU A 506 -18.59 -12.87 12.76
N TYR A 507 -18.87 -11.64 12.34
CA TYR A 507 -18.06 -10.92 11.36
C TYR A 507 -16.60 -10.79 11.78
N HIS A 508 -16.31 -10.43 13.04
CA HIS A 508 -14.93 -10.36 13.54
C HIS A 508 -14.22 -11.72 13.50
N GLN A 509 -14.91 -12.81 13.86
CA GLN A 509 -14.33 -14.15 13.79
C GLN A 509 -14.11 -14.62 12.35
N MET A 510 -15.05 -14.31 11.44
CA MET A 510 -14.94 -14.60 10.01
C MET A 510 -13.82 -13.81 9.34
N ASP A 511 -13.74 -12.50 9.59
CA ASP A 511 -12.71 -11.58 9.09
C ASP A 511 -11.30 -11.97 9.58
N HIS A 512 -11.17 -12.33 10.86
CA HIS A 512 -9.92 -12.88 11.39
C HIS A 512 -9.50 -14.16 10.65
N GLU A 513 -10.41 -15.11 10.44
CA GLU A 513 -10.12 -16.36 9.72
C GLU A 513 -9.81 -16.11 8.23
N PHE A 514 -10.53 -15.20 7.57
CA PHE A 514 -10.24 -14.78 6.20
C PHE A 514 -8.85 -14.15 6.09
N ARG A 515 -8.49 -13.20 6.95
CA ARG A 515 -7.15 -12.59 7.00
C ARG A 515 -6.06 -13.62 7.29
N ARG A 516 -6.32 -14.59 8.17
CA ARG A 516 -5.39 -15.68 8.49
C ARG A 516 -5.13 -16.58 7.28
N VAL A 517 -6.17 -16.94 6.52
CA VAL A 517 -6.03 -17.74 5.28
C VAL A 517 -5.36 -16.92 4.17
N LEU A 518 -5.74 -15.66 3.99
CA LEU A 518 -5.12 -14.73 3.03
C LEU A 518 -3.61 -14.58 3.31
N SER A 519 -3.25 -14.30 4.56
CA SER A 519 -1.84 -14.17 4.99
C SER A 519 -1.07 -15.48 4.76
N SER A 520 -1.58 -16.62 5.23
CA SER A 520 -0.91 -17.91 5.07
C SER A 520 -0.77 -18.34 3.60
N LYS A 521 -1.83 -18.22 2.79
CA LYS A 521 -1.89 -18.83 1.46
C LYS A 521 -1.47 -17.93 0.33
N VAL A 522 -1.94 -16.69 0.30
CA VAL A 522 -1.65 -15.74 -0.79
C VAL A 522 -0.34 -15.01 -0.53
N ILE A 523 -0.12 -14.54 0.71
CA ILE A 523 1.05 -13.69 1.02
C ILE A 523 2.28 -14.54 1.35
N VAL A 524 2.20 -15.48 2.30
CA VAL A 524 3.36 -16.27 2.78
C VAL A 524 3.69 -17.45 1.86
N GLU A 525 2.69 -18.24 1.45
CA GLU A 525 2.90 -19.36 0.52
C GLU A 525 2.89 -18.96 -0.97
N GLY A 526 2.58 -17.69 -1.29
CA GLY A 526 2.58 -17.17 -2.66
C GLY A 526 1.59 -17.83 -3.62
N GLN A 527 0.55 -18.50 -3.12
CA GLN A 527 -0.40 -19.24 -3.95
C GLN A 527 -1.29 -18.28 -4.75
N LYS A 528 -1.36 -18.51 -6.06
CA LYS A 528 -2.16 -17.73 -7.00
C LYS A 528 -3.18 -18.63 -7.70
N SER A 529 -4.46 -18.28 -7.66
CA SER A 529 -5.54 -18.99 -8.35
C SER A 529 -6.74 -18.07 -8.60
N LEU A 530 -7.69 -18.51 -9.43
CA LEU A 530 -8.94 -17.78 -9.63
C LEU A 530 -9.80 -17.74 -8.35
N ASP A 531 -9.79 -18.78 -7.52
CA ASP A 531 -10.48 -18.79 -6.21
C ASP A 531 -9.95 -17.69 -5.28
N PHE A 532 -8.63 -17.52 -5.20
CA PHE A 532 -8.02 -16.42 -4.43
C PHE A 532 -8.37 -15.05 -5.00
N LEU A 533 -8.43 -14.90 -6.33
CA LEU A 533 -8.86 -13.65 -6.97
C LEU A 533 -10.35 -13.34 -6.72
N LEU A 534 -11.24 -14.33 -6.85
CA LEU A 534 -12.69 -14.15 -6.67
C LEU A 534 -13.03 -13.87 -5.20
N GLY A 535 -12.40 -14.55 -4.25
CA GLY A 535 -12.55 -14.21 -2.82
C GLY A 535 -11.98 -12.82 -2.48
N LEU A 536 -10.86 -12.43 -3.10
CA LEU A 536 -10.37 -11.05 -2.99
C LEU A 536 -11.24 -10.02 -3.70
N LEU A 537 -11.99 -10.38 -4.75
CA LEU A 537 -12.97 -9.52 -5.42
C LEU A 537 -14.21 -9.26 -4.55
N VAL A 538 -14.61 -10.23 -3.73
CA VAL A 538 -15.66 -10.06 -2.71
C VAL A 538 -15.17 -9.26 -1.49
N TYR A 539 -13.84 -9.05 -1.34
CA TYR A 539 -13.24 -8.48 -0.12
C TYR A 539 -12.43 -7.16 -0.29
N ILE A 540 -11.53 -7.00 -1.28
CA ILE A 540 -10.74 -5.75 -1.52
C ILE A 540 -10.76 -5.10 -2.93
N ALA A 541 -9.95 -5.36 -3.98
CA ALA A 541 -9.22 -6.54 -4.50
C ALA A 541 -7.92 -6.13 -5.24
N CYS A 542 -6.88 -7.00 -5.35
CA CYS A 542 -5.59 -6.62 -5.96
C CYS A 542 -4.82 -7.63 -6.86
N LEU A 543 -5.30 -8.85 -7.17
CA LEU A 543 -4.46 -9.91 -7.79
C LEU A 543 -4.47 -10.06 -9.34
N ALA A 544 -5.18 -9.22 -10.11
CA ALA A 544 -5.38 -9.48 -11.54
C ALA A 544 -4.11 -9.60 -12.40
N ILE A 545 -3.14 -8.70 -12.20
CA ILE A 545 -1.88 -8.64 -12.97
C ILE A 545 -0.99 -9.85 -12.64
N ASP A 546 -1.01 -10.30 -11.39
CA ASP A 546 -0.26 -11.47 -10.91
C ASP A 546 -0.70 -12.80 -11.51
N LEU A 547 -1.89 -12.84 -12.10
CA LEU A 547 -2.50 -13.98 -12.80
C LEU A 547 -2.38 -13.87 -14.33
N GLY A 548 -1.81 -12.78 -14.87
CA GLY A 548 -1.65 -12.58 -16.31
C GLY A 548 -2.95 -12.25 -17.05
N LEU A 549 -3.98 -11.78 -16.36
CA LEU A 549 -5.26 -11.39 -16.95
C LEU A 549 -5.18 -10.05 -17.73
N ASP A 550 -4.05 -9.36 -17.64
CA ASP A 550 -3.69 -8.14 -18.38
C ASP A 550 -3.35 -8.37 -19.87
N ARG A 551 -3.51 -9.60 -20.38
CA ARG A 551 -2.91 -10.06 -21.65
C ARG A 551 -3.86 -10.91 -22.45
N GLU A 552 -3.59 -11.01 -23.75
CA GLU A 552 -4.31 -11.90 -24.68
C GLU A 552 -4.10 -13.40 -24.37
N LEU A 553 -2.95 -13.76 -23.79
CA LEU A 553 -2.60 -15.11 -23.35
C LEU A 553 -1.90 -15.06 -21.98
N PRO A 554 -2.17 -16.01 -21.05
CA PRO A 554 -1.60 -15.97 -19.71
C PRO A 554 -0.10 -16.26 -19.68
N ASN A 555 0.59 -15.62 -18.74
CA ASN A 555 2.06 -15.63 -18.64
C ASN A 555 2.62 -16.92 -17.98
N LEU A 556 2.53 -18.05 -18.68
CA LEU A 556 2.92 -19.37 -18.19
C LEU A 556 4.43 -19.56 -17.91
N SER A 557 5.30 -18.67 -18.42
CA SER A 557 6.76 -18.87 -18.41
C SER A 557 7.48 -18.49 -17.10
N ASN A 558 6.83 -17.74 -16.19
CA ASN A 558 7.51 -17.13 -15.04
C ASN A 558 7.22 -17.72 -13.65
N PHE A 559 6.21 -18.59 -13.46
CA PHE A 559 5.72 -18.92 -12.12
C PHE A 559 5.36 -20.40 -11.89
N ASN A 560 6.08 -21.05 -10.95
CA ASN A 560 5.77 -22.41 -10.46
C ASN A 560 4.60 -22.46 -9.45
N ALA A 561 3.87 -21.36 -9.23
CA ALA A 561 2.91 -21.18 -8.13
C ALA A 561 1.49 -20.73 -8.55
N ILE A 562 1.25 -20.56 -9.86
CA ILE A 562 -0.09 -20.25 -10.39
C ILE A 562 -0.83 -21.56 -10.65
N ARG A 563 -2.05 -21.68 -10.11
CA ARG A 563 -2.99 -22.72 -10.51
C ARG A 563 -3.81 -22.23 -11.71
N THR A 564 -3.71 -22.95 -12.82
CA THR A 564 -4.49 -22.70 -14.05
C THR A 564 -5.94 -23.19 -13.95
N GLU A 565 -6.27 -23.91 -12.88
CA GLU A 565 -7.60 -24.41 -12.51
C GLU A 565 -8.65 -23.27 -12.61
N GLY A 566 -9.55 -23.37 -13.60
CA GLY A 566 -10.62 -22.40 -13.85
C GLY A 566 -10.22 -21.10 -14.57
N LEU A 567 -8.92 -20.86 -14.85
CA LEU A 567 -8.48 -19.67 -15.60
C LEU A 567 -8.70 -19.80 -17.11
N MET A 568 -8.51 -20.99 -17.67
CA MET A 568 -8.65 -21.25 -19.11
C MET A 568 -9.57 -22.43 -19.43
N GLU A 569 -10.18 -22.40 -20.61
CA GLU A 569 -10.89 -23.50 -21.25
C GLU A 569 -10.69 -23.41 -22.77
N ASN A 570 -10.30 -24.51 -23.42
CA ASN A 570 -10.02 -24.57 -24.87
C ASN A 570 -9.06 -23.47 -25.39
N ASP A 571 -7.99 -23.19 -24.63
CA ASP A 571 -7.00 -22.13 -24.85
C ASP A 571 -7.53 -20.67 -24.83
N GLU A 572 -8.80 -20.45 -24.46
CA GLU A 572 -9.35 -19.12 -24.11
C GLU A 572 -9.46 -18.90 -22.59
N PHE A 573 -9.55 -17.64 -22.15
CA PHE A 573 -9.90 -17.30 -20.77
C PHE A 573 -11.37 -17.61 -20.46
N THR A 574 -11.64 -18.24 -19.31
CA THR A 574 -13.02 -18.53 -18.88
C THR A 574 -13.80 -17.24 -18.62
N ARG A 575 -15.14 -17.31 -18.71
CA ARG A 575 -16.03 -16.17 -18.40
C ARG A 575 -15.84 -15.66 -16.97
N ALA A 576 -15.52 -16.54 -16.03
CA ALA A 576 -15.18 -16.18 -14.66
C ALA A 576 -13.86 -15.38 -14.59
N ALA A 577 -12.81 -15.77 -15.34
CA ALA A 577 -11.57 -15.01 -15.44
C ALA A 577 -11.78 -13.65 -16.13
N LYS A 578 -12.51 -13.61 -17.26
CA LYS A 578 -12.89 -12.37 -17.97
C LYS A 578 -13.63 -11.39 -17.04
N ARG A 579 -14.70 -11.86 -16.35
CA ARG A 579 -15.44 -11.04 -15.37
C ARG A 579 -14.57 -10.60 -14.18
N ALA A 580 -13.67 -11.45 -13.68
CA ALA A 580 -12.79 -11.11 -12.57
C ALA A 580 -11.76 -10.02 -12.92
N TYR A 581 -11.20 -10.05 -14.14
CA TYR A 581 -10.31 -9.00 -14.66
C TYR A 581 -11.02 -7.64 -14.69
N LEU A 582 -12.22 -7.61 -15.28
CA LEU A 582 -13.05 -6.42 -15.38
C LEU A 582 -13.46 -5.87 -14.01
N GLY A 583 -13.74 -6.75 -13.03
CA GLY A 583 -14.02 -6.37 -11.65
C GLY A 583 -12.82 -5.76 -10.92
N CYS A 584 -11.60 -6.23 -11.21
CA CYS A 584 -10.37 -5.66 -10.65
C CYS A 584 -10.12 -4.25 -11.21
N TYR A 585 -10.34 -4.04 -12.51
CA TYR A 585 -10.28 -2.70 -13.09
C TYR A 585 -11.35 -1.77 -12.47
N TYR A 586 -12.60 -2.24 -12.36
CA TYR A 586 -13.70 -1.46 -11.80
C TYR A 586 -13.41 -0.98 -10.38
N LEU A 587 -12.95 -1.87 -9.49
CA LEU A 587 -12.56 -1.52 -8.12
C LEU A 587 -11.31 -0.65 -8.07
N SER A 588 -10.25 -1.00 -8.81
CA SER A 588 -9.00 -0.22 -8.84
C SER A 588 -9.26 1.22 -9.27
N SER A 589 -9.99 1.41 -10.36
CA SER A 589 -10.39 2.74 -10.85
C SER A 589 -11.23 3.51 -9.82
N ALA A 590 -12.25 2.87 -9.23
CA ALA A 590 -13.13 3.51 -8.25
C ALA A 590 -12.39 3.99 -6.99
N TYR A 591 -11.56 3.13 -6.39
CA TYR A 591 -10.82 3.49 -5.18
C TYR A 591 -9.70 4.49 -5.44
N CYS A 592 -9.09 4.48 -6.62
CA CYS A 592 -8.05 5.45 -6.98
C CYS A 592 -8.60 6.87 -7.10
N GLN A 593 -9.80 7.04 -7.67
CA GLN A 593 -10.54 8.30 -7.67
C GLN A 593 -10.86 8.76 -6.24
N GLY A 594 -11.54 7.92 -5.45
CA GLY A 594 -12.01 8.30 -4.11
C GLY A 594 -10.86 8.64 -3.15
N PHE A 595 -9.84 7.77 -3.07
CA PHE A 595 -8.71 7.92 -2.15
C PHE A 595 -7.55 8.78 -2.69
N GLY A 596 -7.59 9.24 -3.95
CA GLY A 596 -6.51 10.03 -4.56
C GLY A 596 -5.20 9.26 -4.74
N LYS A 597 -5.29 7.97 -5.10
CA LYS A 597 -4.14 7.06 -5.31
C LYS A 597 -3.95 6.75 -6.81
N PRO A 598 -2.75 6.37 -7.27
CA PRO A 598 -2.53 6.03 -8.68
C PRO A 598 -3.24 4.72 -9.06
N ASN A 599 -3.95 4.70 -10.20
CA ASN A 599 -4.55 3.48 -10.73
C ASN A 599 -3.48 2.55 -11.31
N ASN A 600 -3.21 1.47 -10.58
CA ASN A 600 -2.23 0.44 -10.94
C ASN A 600 -2.72 -0.53 -12.03
N LEU A 601 -4.02 -0.54 -12.35
CA LEU A 601 -4.61 -1.33 -13.43
C LEU A 601 -5.34 -0.40 -14.41
N ARG A 602 -4.58 0.08 -15.41
CA ARG A 602 -5.08 0.97 -16.46
C ARG A 602 -6.02 0.24 -17.42
N TYR A 603 -6.92 1.00 -18.04
CA TYR A 603 -7.76 0.50 -19.13
C TYR A 603 -6.92 0.00 -20.32
N SER A 604 -7.39 -1.06 -20.97
CA SER A 604 -6.76 -1.63 -22.17
C SER A 604 -7.81 -2.22 -23.11
N ASN A 605 -7.48 -2.33 -24.39
CA ASN A 605 -8.38 -2.90 -25.42
C ASN A 605 -8.81 -4.34 -25.09
N VAL A 606 -8.02 -5.06 -24.27
CA VAL A 606 -8.37 -6.41 -23.77
C VAL A 606 -9.65 -6.35 -22.93
N MET A 607 -9.90 -5.25 -22.20
CA MET A 607 -11.13 -5.06 -21.43
C MET A 607 -12.36 -4.87 -22.32
N ASP A 608 -12.22 -4.17 -23.45
CA ASP A 608 -13.30 -4.04 -24.43
C ASP A 608 -13.63 -5.42 -25.02
N VAL A 609 -12.64 -6.13 -25.56
CA VAL A 609 -12.80 -7.48 -26.14
C VAL A 609 -13.37 -8.48 -25.14
N HIS A 610 -12.89 -8.48 -23.89
CA HIS A 610 -13.42 -9.35 -22.84
C HIS A 610 -14.86 -8.98 -22.45
N GLY A 611 -15.19 -7.69 -22.39
CA GLY A 611 -16.54 -7.21 -22.10
C GLY A 611 -17.54 -7.52 -23.22
N GLU A 612 -17.14 -7.31 -24.47
CA GLU A 612 -17.95 -7.64 -25.65
C GLU A 612 -18.20 -9.15 -25.73
N SER A 613 -17.18 -9.99 -25.53
CA SER A 613 -17.33 -11.47 -25.52
C SER A 613 -18.16 -12.05 -24.36
N LEU A 614 -18.72 -11.20 -23.48
CA LEU A 614 -19.71 -11.59 -22.47
C LEU A 614 -21.15 -11.21 -22.90
N LEU A 615 -21.33 -10.29 -23.85
CA LEU A 615 -22.65 -9.85 -24.32
C LEU A 615 -23.38 -10.94 -25.12
N ASP A 616 -22.65 -11.73 -25.90
CA ASP A 616 -23.21 -12.70 -26.86
C ASP A 616 -24.07 -13.82 -26.22
N GLU A 617 -23.88 -14.08 -24.92
CA GLU A 617 -24.67 -15.07 -24.16
C GLU A 617 -25.20 -14.56 -22.81
N GLU A 618 -24.51 -13.62 -22.15
CA GLU A 618 -24.91 -13.08 -20.83
C GLU A 618 -25.54 -11.68 -20.96
N LEU A 619 -26.41 -11.47 -21.95
CA LEU A 619 -26.99 -10.17 -22.37
C LEU A 619 -27.71 -9.35 -21.26
N LEU A 620 -28.05 -9.97 -20.12
CA LEU A 620 -28.64 -9.32 -18.94
C LEU A 620 -27.64 -9.05 -17.80
N VAL A 621 -26.34 -9.34 -18.00
CA VAL A 621 -25.28 -9.19 -16.99
C VAL A 621 -24.59 -7.84 -17.20
N PRO A 622 -24.71 -6.87 -16.27
CA PRO A 622 -24.34 -5.49 -16.54
C PRO A 622 -22.84 -5.18 -16.48
N VAL A 623 -21.97 -6.20 -16.48
CA VAL A 623 -20.50 -6.08 -16.36
C VAL A 623 -19.91 -5.16 -17.43
N HIS A 624 -20.25 -5.34 -18.70
CA HIS A 624 -19.71 -4.50 -19.79
C HIS A 624 -20.20 -3.04 -19.68
N SER A 625 -21.49 -2.81 -19.43
CA SER A 625 -22.04 -1.46 -19.23
C SER A 625 -21.45 -0.77 -17.99
N MET A 626 -21.22 -1.50 -16.88
CA MET A 626 -20.52 -0.99 -15.69
C MET A 626 -19.10 -0.55 -16.01
N VAL A 627 -18.35 -1.35 -16.76
CA VAL A 627 -16.96 -1.05 -17.15
C VAL A 627 -16.89 0.17 -18.05
N ARG A 628 -17.74 0.27 -19.08
CA ARG A 628 -17.80 1.44 -19.97
C ARG A 628 -18.17 2.72 -19.22
N LEU A 629 -19.18 2.67 -18.34
CA LEU A 629 -19.58 3.82 -17.52
C LEU A 629 -18.47 4.24 -16.54
N ARG A 630 -17.79 3.27 -15.92
CA ARG A 630 -16.64 3.51 -15.05
C ARG A 630 -15.46 4.12 -15.81
N ARG A 631 -15.19 3.68 -17.04
CA ARG A 631 -14.13 4.26 -17.89
C ARG A 631 -14.45 5.68 -18.35
N LEU A 632 -15.71 6.02 -18.60
CA LEU A 632 -16.12 7.41 -18.84
C LEU A 632 -15.83 8.30 -17.62
N ASN A 633 -16.18 7.84 -16.41
CA ASN A 633 -15.86 8.56 -15.17
C ASN A 633 -14.35 8.72 -14.93
N GLU A 634 -13.57 7.70 -15.31
CA GLU A 634 -12.11 7.74 -15.26
C GLU A 634 -11.52 8.72 -16.29
N LYS A 635 -11.98 8.73 -17.54
CA LYS A 635 -11.56 9.71 -18.57
C LYS A 635 -11.72 11.16 -18.10
N ILE A 636 -12.87 11.47 -17.50
CA ILE A 636 -13.15 12.80 -16.92
C ILE A 636 -12.10 13.13 -15.85
N THR A 637 -11.85 12.20 -14.93
CA THR A 637 -10.86 12.37 -13.85
C THR A 637 -9.43 12.53 -14.39
N GLU A 638 -9.03 11.71 -15.37
CA GLU A 638 -7.71 11.73 -16.02
C GLU A 638 -7.46 13.05 -16.76
N LEU A 639 -8.44 13.56 -17.51
CA LEU A 639 -8.32 14.85 -18.19
C LEU A 639 -8.09 15.97 -17.16
N HIS A 640 -8.84 15.96 -16.06
CA HIS A 640 -8.75 17.01 -15.04
C HIS A 640 -7.53 16.95 -14.14
N ALA A 641 -6.93 15.76 -13.94
CA ALA A 641 -5.63 15.63 -13.30
C ALA A 641 -4.50 16.23 -14.15
N ASN A 642 -4.58 16.10 -15.47
CA ASN A 642 -3.51 16.49 -16.41
C ASN A 642 -3.75 17.85 -17.12
N LYS A 643 -4.84 18.55 -16.83
CA LYS A 643 -5.21 19.84 -17.47
C LYS A 643 -4.18 20.93 -17.15
N GLN A 644 -3.22 21.12 -18.06
CA GLN A 644 -2.41 22.33 -18.16
C GLN A 644 -3.33 23.52 -18.48
N LEU A 645 -3.05 24.69 -17.91
CA LEU A 645 -3.82 25.91 -18.13
C LEU A 645 -3.27 26.67 -19.33
N SER A 646 -4.16 27.31 -20.09
CA SER A 646 -3.82 28.20 -21.19
C SER A 646 -3.46 29.60 -20.68
N ASP A 647 -2.50 30.27 -21.31
CA ASP A 647 -2.29 31.72 -21.12
C ASP A 647 -3.44 32.56 -21.73
N ASP A 648 -4.25 31.98 -22.62
CA ASP A 648 -5.49 32.55 -23.17
C ASP A 648 -6.73 31.98 -22.44
N PRO A 649 -7.46 32.80 -21.64
CA PRO A 649 -8.66 32.38 -20.93
C PRO A 649 -9.88 32.11 -21.84
N HIS A 650 -9.93 32.66 -23.06
CA HIS A 650 -11.00 32.37 -24.01
C HIS A 650 -10.86 30.96 -24.57
N LEU A 651 -9.63 30.55 -24.90
CA LEU A 651 -9.30 29.19 -25.30
C LEU A 651 -9.63 28.17 -24.19
N ASP A 652 -9.32 28.48 -22.91
CA ASP A 652 -9.68 27.62 -21.78
C ASP A 652 -11.21 27.47 -21.60
N SER A 653 -11.99 28.53 -21.86
CA SER A 653 -13.45 28.47 -21.86
C SER A 653 -13.99 27.59 -23.00
N LEU A 654 -13.46 27.75 -24.21
CA LEU A 654 -13.85 26.94 -25.37
C LEU A 654 -13.51 25.46 -25.18
N ASN A 655 -12.33 25.17 -24.61
CA ASN A 655 -11.92 23.82 -24.24
C ASN A 655 -12.87 23.20 -23.19
N ALA A 656 -13.34 23.98 -22.21
CA ALA A 656 -14.28 23.50 -21.20
C ALA A 656 -15.66 23.17 -21.78
N GLU A 657 -16.19 24.00 -22.70
CA GLU A 657 -17.44 23.68 -23.42
C GLU A 657 -17.28 22.43 -24.29
N LEU A 658 -16.17 22.31 -25.02
CA LEU A 658 -15.87 21.15 -25.87
C LEU A 658 -15.76 19.85 -25.06
N ASN A 659 -15.07 19.86 -23.92
CA ASN A 659 -14.97 18.71 -23.02
C ASN A 659 -16.34 18.27 -22.49
N VAL A 660 -17.16 19.22 -22.04
CA VAL A 660 -18.52 18.93 -21.56
C VAL A 660 -19.39 18.35 -22.67
N GLN A 661 -19.31 18.86 -23.89
CA GLN A 661 -20.02 18.31 -25.05
C GLN A 661 -19.56 16.88 -25.38
N ILE A 662 -18.24 16.62 -25.38
CA ILE A 662 -17.67 15.30 -25.63
C ILE A 662 -18.15 14.29 -24.58
N PHE A 663 -18.00 14.58 -23.29
CA PHE A 663 -18.40 13.64 -22.24
C PHE A 663 -19.92 13.46 -22.12
N THR A 664 -20.71 14.50 -22.41
CA THR A 664 -22.17 14.38 -22.51
C THR A 664 -22.57 13.49 -23.70
N SER A 665 -21.87 13.59 -24.83
CA SER A 665 -22.08 12.73 -26.01
C SER A 665 -21.67 11.28 -25.73
N GLU A 666 -20.54 11.03 -25.06
CA GLU A 666 -20.16 9.68 -24.62
C GLU A 666 -21.17 9.08 -23.62
N LEU A 667 -21.70 9.87 -22.68
CA LEU A 667 -22.74 9.42 -21.76
C LEU A 667 -24.05 9.12 -22.47
N GLN A 668 -24.43 9.93 -23.47
CA GLN A 668 -25.61 9.65 -24.28
C GLN A 668 -25.42 8.39 -25.13
N GLN A 669 -24.27 8.21 -25.77
CA GLN A 669 -23.93 6.97 -26.47
C GLN A 669 -23.97 5.75 -25.53
N TRP A 670 -23.57 5.91 -24.26
CA TRP A 670 -23.71 4.85 -23.26
C TRP A 670 -25.18 4.53 -22.94
N ARG A 671 -26.04 5.55 -22.78
CA ARG A 671 -27.49 5.38 -22.59
C ARG A 671 -28.12 4.67 -23.80
N ASP A 672 -27.82 5.14 -25.00
CA ASP A 672 -28.37 4.61 -26.26
C ASP A 672 -27.90 3.17 -26.58
N SER A 673 -26.79 2.73 -26.00
CA SER A 673 -26.21 1.38 -26.18
C SER A 673 -26.34 0.45 -24.97
N THR A 674 -27.11 0.83 -23.94
CA THR A 674 -27.34 0.01 -22.74
C THR A 674 -28.82 -0.35 -22.61
N PRO A 675 -29.19 -1.65 -22.51
CA PRO A 675 -30.58 -2.09 -22.33
C PRO A 675 -31.30 -1.42 -21.15
N GLU A 676 -32.63 -1.26 -21.24
CA GLU A 676 -33.44 -0.66 -20.17
C GLU A 676 -33.39 -1.52 -18.90
N GLU A 677 -33.35 -2.84 -19.04
CA GLU A 677 -33.21 -3.83 -17.97
C GLU A 677 -31.90 -3.70 -17.19
N ILE A 678 -30.86 -3.13 -17.81
CA ILE A 678 -29.55 -2.87 -17.18
C ILE A 678 -29.48 -1.44 -16.63
N SER A 679 -29.88 -0.44 -17.43
CA SER A 679 -29.79 0.97 -17.04
C SER A 679 -30.76 1.36 -15.92
N SER A 680 -31.89 0.66 -15.78
CA SER A 680 -32.85 0.84 -14.69
C SER A 680 -32.44 0.24 -13.35
N LEU A 681 -31.38 -0.60 -13.30
CA LEU A 681 -30.91 -1.22 -12.06
C LEU A 681 -30.48 -0.15 -11.04
N PRO A 682 -30.87 -0.24 -9.74
CA PRO A 682 -30.64 0.81 -8.75
C PRO A 682 -29.23 1.37 -8.66
N TYR A 683 -28.21 0.52 -8.74
CA TYR A 683 -26.81 0.94 -8.69
C TYR A 683 -26.26 1.45 -10.04
N MET A 684 -26.88 1.06 -11.17
CA MET A 684 -26.54 1.53 -12.51
C MET A 684 -27.07 2.95 -12.74
N ALA A 685 -28.36 3.16 -12.50
CA ALA A 685 -29.00 4.47 -12.58
C ALA A 685 -28.37 5.49 -11.59
N LEU A 686 -27.94 5.04 -10.42
CA LEU A 686 -27.21 5.89 -9.46
C LEU A 686 -25.81 6.26 -9.97
N ALA A 687 -25.08 5.31 -10.57
CA ALA A 687 -23.78 5.58 -11.18
C ALA A 687 -23.89 6.48 -12.43
N GLU A 688 -24.91 6.31 -13.25
CA GLU A 688 -25.19 7.13 -14.44
C GLU A 688 -25.46 8.59 -14.06
N ARG A 689 -26.30 8.82 -13.04
CA ARG A 689 -26.50 10.15 -12.43
C ARG A 689 -25.24 10.72 -11.78
N PHE A 690 -24.33 9.89 -11.30
CA PHE A 690 -23.04 10.36 -10.79
C PHE A 690 -22.07 10.80 -11.91
N VAL A 691 -22.13 10.16 -13.09
CA VAL A 691 -21.36 10.63 -14.26
C VAL A 691 -21.92 11.98 -14.75
N ASP A 692 -23.25 12.17 -14.77
CA ASP A 692 -23.85 13.50 -15.02
C ASP A 692 -23.29 14.58 -14.07
N ILE A 693 -23.12 14.28 -12.77
CA ILE A 693 -22.47 15.21 -11.82
C ILE A 693 -21.00 15.43 -12.19
N SER A 694 -20.26 14.35 -12.45
CA SER A 694 -18.81 14.35 -12.67
C SER A 694 -18.39 15.22 -13.86
N ILE A 695 -19.14 15.17 -14.96
CA ILE A 695 -18.90 15.98 -16.18
C ILE A 695 -18.73 17.46 -15.85
N TYR A 696 -19.64 18.02 -15.03
CA TYR A 696 -19.56 19.43 -14.65
C TYR A 696 -18.67 19.66 -13.43
N SER A 697 -18.72 18.78 -12.42
CA SER A 697 -18.04 19.02 -11.14
C SER A 697 -16.52 18.99 -11.26
N TYR A 698 -15.94 18.25 -12.21
CA TYR A 698 -14.50 18.28 -12.46
C TYR A 698 -14.05 19.53 -13.25
N GLU A 699 -14.78 19.98 -14.27
CA GLU A 699 -14.51 21.26 -14.96
C GLU A 699 -14.64 22.47 -14.01
N LEU A 700 -15.66 22.49 -13.15
CA LEU A 700 -15.85 23.52 -12.13
C LEU A 700 -14.76 23.46 -11.01
N GLY A 701 -14.11 22.31 -10.87
CA GLY A 701 -13.06 22.02 -9.88
C GLY A 701 -13.59 21.53 -8.52
N PHE A 702 -14.88 21.27 -8.38
CA PHE A 702 -15.51 20.82 -7.13
C PHE A 702 -15.00 19.47 -6.60
N LEU A 703 -14.43 18.60 -7.44
CA LEU A 703 -13.79 17.34 -7.03
C LEU A 703 -12.26 17.35 -7.20
N ARG A 704 -11.65 18.52 -7.50
CA ARG A 704 -10.19 18.66 -7.58
C ARG A 704 -9.58 18.71 -6.16
N LYS A 705 -8.44 18.06 -5.99
CA LYS A 705 -7.68 17.98 -4.74
C LYS A 705 -6.26 18.55 -4.96
N PRO A 706 -5.72 19.43 -4.10
CA PRO A 706 -6.44 20.21 -3.06
C PRO A 706 -7.38 21.25 -3.69
N TYR A 707 -8.54 21.49 -3.08
CA TYR A 707 -9.54 22.43 -3.61
C TYR A 707 -9.19 23.90 -3.31
N ARG A 708 -8.55 24.17 -2.16
CA ARG A 708 -8.09 25.53 -1.76
C ARG A 708 -7.25 26.23 -2.83
N ASP A 709 -6.32 25.51 -3.44
CA ASP A 709 -5.38 26.12 -4.39
C ASP A 709 -6.03 26.42 -5.74
N HIS A 710 -7.11 25.73 -6.10
CA HIS A 710 -7.95 26.10 -7.24
C HIS A 710 -8.74 27.40 -7.00
N LEU A 711 -9.04 27.74 -5.74
CA LEU A 711 -9.72 28.98 -5.37
C LEU A 711 -8.77 30.20 -5.29
N ARG A 712 -7.48 29.96 -5.01
CA ARG A 712 -6.43 31.01 -4.90
C ARG A 712 -5.84 31.46 -6.25
N GLN A 713 -6.22 30.84 -7.35
CA GLN A 713 -5.74 31.20 -8.70
C GLN A 713 -6.56 32.37 -9.27
N GLU A 714 -5.99 33.58 -9.20
CA GLU A 714 -6.65 34.85 -9.53
C GLU A 714 -6.95 35.02 -11.05
N ASN A 715 -6.06 34.54 -11.92
CA ASN A 715 -6.25 34.57 -13.37
C ASN A 715 -7.00 33.32 -13.86
N LYS A 716 -8.30 33.45 -14.16
CA LYS A 716 -9.11 32.36 -14.76
C LYS A 716 -10.11 32.87 -15.79
N ALA A 717 -10.45 31.96 -16.72
CA ALA A 717 -11.57 32.11 -17.65
C ALA A 717 -12.90 32.39 -16.92
N PRO A 718 -13.83 33.14 -17.54
CA PRO A 718 -15.18 33.33 -16.98
C PRO A 718 -15.86 31.97 -16.82
N VAL A 719 -16.49 31.74 -15.67
CA VAL A 719 -17.21 30.47 -15.45
C VAL A 719 -18.53 30.48 -16.21
N ILE A 720 -18.71 29.43 -17.01
CA ILE A 720 -19.88 29.19 -17.85
C ILE A 720 -21.08 28.88 -16.92
N GLN A 721 -22.01 29.84 -16.83
CA GLN A 721 -23.14 29.80 -15.89
C GLN A 721 -24.01 28.54 -16.04
N SER A 722 -24.19 28.03 -17.26
CA SER A 722 -24.95 26.80 -17.51
C SER A 722 -24.28 25.56 -16.92
N HIS A 723 -22.95 25.50 -16.80
CA HIS A 723 -22.27 24.36 -16.17
C HIS A 723 -22.63 24.27 -14.67
N LEU A 724 -22.82 25.40 -13.99
CA LEU A 724 -23.26 25.42 -12.59
C LEU A 724 -24.72 24.97 -12.45
N THR A 725 -25.63 25.47 -13.28
CA THR A 725 -27.04 25.04 -13.30
C THR A 725 -27.15 23.54 -13.60
N ASN A 726 -26.43 23.04 -14.62
CA ASN A 726 -26.48 21.63 -14.99
C ASN A 726 -25.86 20.73 -13.89
N CYS A 727 -24.78 21.16 -13.23
CA CYS A 727 -24.19 20.45 -12.09
C CYS A 727 -25.17 20.36 -10.90
N LEU A 728 -25.91 21.44 -10.65
CA LEU A 728 -26.98 21.52 -9.66
C LEU A 728 -28.13 20.55 -10.01
N ASP A 729 -28.68 20.61 -11.22
CA ASP A 729 -29.79 19.75 -11.63
C ASP A 729 -29.39 18.26 -11.70
N ALA A 730 -28.15 17.94 -12.09
CA ALA A 730 -27.58 16.60 -12.00
C ALA A 730 -27.51 16.11 -10.53
N SER A 731 -26.98 16.96 -9.63
CA SER A 731 -26.89 16.65 -8.20
C SER A 731 -28.28 16.42 -7.58
N LYS A 732 -29.27 17.24 -7.95
CA LYS A 732 -30.66 17.08 -7.54
C LYS A 732 -31.25 15.75 -8.03
N ARG A 733 -31.11 15.43 -9.33
CA ARG A 733 -31.56 14.15 -9.94
C ARG A 733 -30.92 12.93 -9.27
N PHE A 734 -29.68 13.03 -8.78
CA PHE A 734 -29.02 11.97 -8.02
C PHE A 734 -29.67 11.74 -6.65
N PHE A 735 -29.84 12.80 -5.83
CA PHE A 735 -30.43 12.65 -4.49
C PHE A 735 -31.90 12.27 -4.52
N GLU A 736 -32.69 12.85 -5.45
CA GLU A 736 -34.10 12.49 -5.61
C GLU A 736 -34.26 11.02 -6.05
N TYR A 737 -33.40 10.53 -6.95
CA TYR A 737 -33.40 9.11 -7.32
C TYR A 737 -33.00 8.20 -6.16
N LEU A 738 -31.90 8.50 -5.46
CA LEU A 738 -31.41 7.77 -4.29
C LEU A 738 -32.45 7.67 -3.18
N LEU A 739 -33.24 8.73 -2.97
CA LEU A 739 -34.35 8.75 -2.02
C LEU A 739 -35.59 8.02 -2.52
N SER A 740 -35.81 7.93 -3.83
CA SER A 740 -36.91 7.14 -4.41
C SER A 740 -36.69 5.62 -4.42
N LEU A 741 -35.44 5.15 -4.29
CA LEU A 741 -35.12 3.72 -4.21
C LEU A 741 -35.78 3.05 -2.99
N PRO A 742 -36.20 1.78 -3.06
CA PRO A 742 -36.60 1.00 -1.89
C PRO A 742 -35.49 0.91 -0.83
N GLU A 743 -35.85 0.90 0.46
CA GLU A 743 -34.88 0.80 1.56
C GLU A 743 -34.03 -0.48 1.50
N ALA A 744 -34.63 -1.61 1.10
CA ALA A 744 -33.93 -2.87 0.91
C ALA A 744 -32.82 -2.79 -0.16
N SER A 745 -32.90 -1.88 -1.15
CA SER A 745 -31.86 -1.71 -2.17
C SER A 745 -30.55 -1.16 -1.60
N LEU A 746 -30.62 -0.38 -0.51
CA LEU A 746 -29.44 0.15 0.18
C LEU A 746 -28.61 -0.96 0.86
N LEU A 747 -29.24 -2.10 1.20
CA LEU A 747 -28.55 -3.24 1.81
C LEU A 747 -27.63 -4.01 0.83
N GLY A 748 -27.76 -3.78 -0.47
CA GLY A 748 -26.88 -4.36 -1.50
C GLY A 748 -25.72 -3.46 -1.92
N PHE A 749 -25.66 -2.21 -1.47
CA PHE A 749 -24.68 -1.24 -1.94
C PHE A 749 -23.26 -1.58 -1.48
N THR A 750 -22.32 -1.58 -2.43
CA THR A 750 -20.89 -1.75 -2.16
C THR A 750 -20.27 -0.43 -1.72
N SER A 751 -19.05 -0.51 -1.18
CA SER A 751 -18.14 0.63 -0.95
C SER A 751 -18.09 1.65 -2.09
N VAL A 752 -18.23 1.21 -3.36
CA VAL A 752 -18.25 2.10 -4.52
C VAL A 752 -19.51 2.97 -4.53
N GLN A 753 -20.71 2.40 -4.36
CA GLN A 753 -21.96 3.19 -4.30
C GLN A 753 -21.98 4.13 -3.09
N TRP A 754 -21.47 3.68 -1.95
CA TRP A 754 -21.29 4.55 -0.77
C TRP A 754 -20.34 5.72 -1.06
N GLY A 755 -19.25 5.48 -1.79
CA GLY A 755 -18.33 6.53 -2.24
C GLY A 755 -18.98 7.57 -3.15
N LEU A 756 -19.84 7.15 -4.10
CA LEU A 756 -20.59 8.07 -4.96
C LEU A 756 -21.48 9.02 -4.13
N MET A 757 -22.09 8.52 -3.06
CA MET A 757 -22.90 9.35 -2.15
C MET A 757 -22.07 10.39 -1.39
N VAL A 758 -20.83 10.06 -0.99
CA VAL A 758 -19.91 11.01 -0.34
C VAL A 758 -19.52 12.12 -1.32
N GLU A 759 -19.10 11.77 -2.54
CA GLU A 759 -18.68 12.76 -3.55
C GLU A 759 -19.86 13.62 -4.04
N ALA A 760 -21.06 13.07 -4.23
CA ALA A 760 -22.25 13.84 -4.58
C ALA A 760 -22.64 14.84 -3.47
N THR A 761 -22.51 14.44 -2.20
CA THR A 761 -22.76 15.33 -1.05
C THR A 761 -21.73 16.47 -1.00
N LEU A 762 -20.46 16.20 -1.30
CA LEU A 762 -19.42 17.23 -1.41
C LEU A 762 -19.74 18.25 -2.52
N VAL A 763 -20.08 17.80 -3.72
CA VAL A 763 -20.41 18.70 -4.85
C VAL A 763 -21.60 19.57 -4.49
N LEU A 764 -22.67 18.99 -3.96
CA LEU A 764 -23.88 19.73 -3.59
C LEU A 764 -23.64 20.71 -2.42
N SER A 765 -22.74 20.38 -1.49
CA SER A 765 -22.33 21.31 -0.43
C SER A 765 -21.34 22.39 -0.91
N ARG A 766 -20.51 22.15 -1.93
CA ARG A 766 -19.62 23.16 -2.52
C ARG A 766 -20.39 24.15 -3.41
N LEU A 767 -21.43 23.69 -4.12
CA LEU A 767 -22.41 24.52 -4.86
C LEU A 767 -23.13 25.54 -3.96
N THR A 768 -23.46 25.15 -2.72
CA THR A 768 -24.27 25.96 -1.77
C THR A 768 -23.48 26.99 -0.95
N PHE A 769 -22.14 26.98 -1.01
CA PHE A 769 -21.27 27.92 -0.30
C PHE A 769 -20.26 28.65 -1.20
N LEU A 770 -19.17 27.99 -1.60
CA LEU A 770 -17.91 28.68 -1.92
C LEU A 770 -17.83 29.30 -3.31
N MET A 771 -18.56 28.79 -4.31
CA MET A 771 -18.52 29.40 -5.65
C MET A 771 -19.40 30.65 -5.82
N ALA A 772 -20.29 30.94 -4.87
CA ALA A 772 -21.15 32.11 -4.95
C ALA A 772 -20.42 33.43 -4.72
N ALA A 773 -19.60 33.50 -3.67
CA ALA A 773 -18.92 34.74 -3.28
C ALA A 773 -17.96 35.26 -4.36
N ASN A 774 -17.21 34.37 -5.02
CA ASN A 774 -16.10 34.76 -5.89
C ASN A 774 -16.40 34.66 -7.40
N ARG A 775 -17.57 34.15 -7.82
CA ARG A 775 -17.87 33.87 -9.24
C ARG A 775 -19.30 34.24 -9.70
N GLY A 776 -19.98 35.14 -8.97
CA GLY A 776 -21.26 35.72 -9.42
C GLY A 776 -22.48 34.79 -9.40
N TRP A 777 -22.37 33.63 -8.75
CA TRP A 777 -23.43 32.63 -8.65
C TRP A 777 -24.33 32.90 -7.42
N ASP A 778 -25.65 32.96 -7.57
CA ASP A 778 -26.52 33.25 -6.43
C ASP A 778 -26.72 32.04 -5.51
N SER A 779 -25.96 32.01 -4.40
CA SER A 779 -26.16 30.99 -3.37
C SER A 779 -27.49 31.07 -2.63
N ASN A 780 -28.20 32.20 -2.62
CA ASN A 780 -29.50 32.31 -1.95
C ASN A 780 -30.58 31.56 -2.73
N THR A 781 -30.73 31.83 -4.04
CA THR A 781 -31.57 31.02 -4.93
C THR A 781 -31.14 29.56 -4.94
N THR A 782 -29.84 29.28 -4.93
CA THR A 782 -29.30 27.91 -4.88
C THR A 782 -29.75 27.17 -3.62
N ARG A 783 -29.55 27.75 -2.42
CA ARG A 783 -29.99 27.16 -1.15
C ARG A 783 -31.51 27.05 -1.03
N ALA A 784 -32.26 27.97 -1.63
CA ALA A 784 -33.73 27.89 -1.66
C ALA A 784 -34.27 26.75 -2.53
N ASN A 785 -33.52 26.34 -3.57
CA ASN A 785 -33.92 25.27 -4.49
C ASN A 785 -33.34 23.87 -4.15
N ILE A 786 -32.42 23.78 -3.17
CA ILE A 786 -31.80 22.53 -2.73
C ILE A 786 -32.17 22.23 -1.27
N PRO A 787 -33.03 21.24 -1.00
CA PRO A 787 -33.35 20.82 0.35
C PRO A 787 -32.27 19.85 0.90
N LEU A 788 -30.99 20.23 0.86
CA LEU A 788 -29.86 19.36 1.25
C LEU A 788 -29.97 18.86 2.70
N VAL A 789 -30.45 19.73 3.61
CA VAL A 789 -30.75 19.38 5.00
C VAL A 789 -31.75 18.23 5.07
N MET A 790 -32.84 18.30 4.30
CA MET A 790 -33.86 17.26 4.20
C MET A 790 -33.32 15.98 3.55
N TYR A 791 -32.50 16.09 2.50
CA TYR A 791 -31.87 14.91 1.89
C TYR A 791 -30.99 14.16 2.90
N LEU A 792 -30.20 14.88 3.70
CA LEU A 792 -29.38 14.31 4.77
C LEU A 792 -30.23 13.72 5.91
N ASP A 793 -31.30 14.40 6.34
CA ASP A 793 -32.24 13.86 7.35
C ASP A 793 -32.92 12.58 6.86
N CYS A 794 -33.41 12.56 5.62
CA CYS A 794 -34.02 11.36 5.03
C CYS A 794 -33.03 10.20 4.94
N LEU A 795 -31.78 10.43 4.54
CA LEU A 795 -30.75 9.40 4.55
C LEU A 795 -30.43 8.90 5.96
N CYS A 796 -30.27 9.80 6.93
CA CYS A 796 -30.04 9.45 8.34
C CYS A 796 -31.20 8.63 8.93
N TYR A 797 -32.44 8.98 8.62
CA TYR A 797 -33.62 8.24 9.06
C TYR A 797 -33.64 6.83 8.47
N ARG A 798 -33.47 6.69 7.14
CA ARG A 798 -33.50 5.39 6.45
C ARG A 798 -32.38 4.45 6.93
N PHE A 799 -31.18 4.97 7.11
CA PHE A 799 -30.08 4.21 7.71
C PHE A 799 -30.36 3.80 9.16
N GLN A 800 -31.00 4.66 9.96
CA GLN A 800 -31.36 4.32 11.35
C GLN A 800 -32.45 3.23 11.43
N GLN A 801 -33.34 3.11 10.43
CA GLN A 801 -34.33 2.04 10.34
C GLN A 801 -33.73 0.70 9.86
N LEU A 802 -32.77 0.74 8.93
CA LEU A 802 -32.10 -0.44 8.38
C LEU A 802 -30.98 -1.00 9.26
N SER A 803 -30.40 -0.16 10.11
CA SER A 803 -29.39 -0.49 11.12
C SER A 803 -29.90 -1.54 12.12
N SER A 804 -29.15 -2.63 12.33
CA SER A 804 -29.41 -3.58 13.43
C SER A 804 -29.06 -2.97 14.79
N THR A 805 -28.24 -1.92 14.81
CA THR A 805 -27.80 -1.17 15.98
C THR A 805 -28.88 -0.20 16.46
N LYS A 806 -29.61 -0.59 17.50
CA LYS A 806 -30.64 0.26 18.13
C LYS A 806 -30.01 1.23 19.12
N THR A 807 -30.40 2.50 19.05
CA THR A 807 -30.11 3.49 20.09
C THR A 807 -31.06 3.28 21.28
N SER A 808 -30.54 2.85 22.42
CA SER A 808 -31.24 2.92 23.71
C SER A 808 -31.39 4.40 24.12
N SER A 809 -32.62 4.86 24.36
CA SER A 809 -32.95 6.28 24.53
C SER A 809 -32.59 6.90 25.89
N GLU A 810 -31.88 6.18 26.75
CA GLU A 810 -31.63 6.55 28.16
C GLU A 810 -30.15 6.47 28.56
N ASP A 811 -29.25 6.17 27.62
CA ASP A 811 -27.82 6.00 27.88
C ASP A 811 -27.01 6.74 26.81
N ASP A 812 -26.18 7.72 27.21
CA ASP A 812 -25.40 8.60 26.32
C ASP A 812 -24.14 7.89 25.75
N ASN A 813 -24.12 6.56 25.87
CA ASN A 813 -23.00 5.69 25.53
C ASN A 813 -23.13 5.16 24.10
N HIS A 814 -22.10 5.41 23.28
CA HIS A 814 -22.00 4.85 21.94
C HIS A 814 -22.05 3.31 21.97
N PRO A 815 -22.72 2.66 20.99
CA PRO A 815 -22.93 1.21 20.98
C PRO A 815 -21.61 0.42 20.90
N LYS A 816 -21.54 -0.70 21.62
CA LYS A 816 -20.33 -1.53 21.75
C LYS A 816 -19.92 -2.34 20.52
N ASN A 817 -20.75 -2.40 19.48
CA ASN A 817 -20.48 -3.02 18.17
C ASN A 817 -21.52 -2.54 17.14
N PRO A 818 -21.33 -1.37 16.51
CA PRO A 818 -22.26 -0.84 15.51
C PRO A 818 -22.12 -1.52 14.14
N ASP A 819 -23.23 -1.57 13.39
CA ASP A 819 -23.22 -1.91 11.97
C ASP A 819 -22.84 -0.72 11.08
N VAL A 820 -22.54 -1.00 9.81
CA VAL A 820 -22.07 0.00 8.85
C VAL A 820 -23.09 1.11 8.57
N LEU A 821 -24.40 0.84 8.66
CA LEU A 821 -25.46 1.81 8.40
C LEU A 821 -25.62 2.78 9.57
N TYR A 822 -25.49 2.28 10.81
CA TYR A 822 -25.35 3.13 12.00
C TYR A 822 -24.20 4.13 11.82
N VAL A 823 -23.04 3.65 11.34
CA VAL A 823 -21.87 4.51 11.10
C VAL A 823 -22.17 5.55 10.01
N PHE A 824 -22.68 5.17 8.84
CA PHE A 824 -23.03 6.15 7.79
C PHE A 824 -24.06 7.19 8.26
N LYS A 825 -25.07 6.79 9.04
CA LYS A 825 -26.02 7.71 9.70
C LYS A 825 -25.30 8.71 10.62
N MET A 826 -24.32 8.23 11.39
CA MET A 826 -23.55 9.05 12.33
C MET A 826 -22.66 10.08 11.58
N LEU A 827 -21.97 9.65 10.51
CA LEU A 827 -21.16 10.54 9.66
C LEU A 827 -22.02 11.60 8.95
N LEU A 828 -23.13 11.21 8.32
CA LEU A 828 -24.03 12.15 7.63
C LEU A 828 -24.69 13.14 8.60
N ALA A 829 -24.98 12.75 9.84
CA ALA A 829 -25.49 13.67 10.86
C ALA A 829 -24.46 14.76 11.23
N SER A 830 -23.17 14.41 11.31
CA SER A 830 -22.09 15.39 11.55
C SER A 830 -21.92 16.35 10.36
N VAL A 831 -22.00 15.83 9.13
CA VAL A 831 -22.00 16.64 7.88
C VAL A 831 -23.20 17.60 7.85
N LYS A 832 -24.39 17.13 8.23
CA LYS A 832 -25.61 17.94 8.31
C LYS A 832 -25.45 19.08 9.32
N LYS A 833 -25.04 18.79 10.56
CA LYS A 833 -24.88 19.80 11.62
C LYS A 833 -23.79 20.83 11.29
N SER A 834 -22.71 20.40 10.62
CA SER A 834 -21.69 21.29 10.04
C SER A 834 -22.26 22.22 8.97
N TYR A 835 -23.09 21.69 8.06
CA TYR A 835 -23.79 22.47 7.04
C TYR A 835 -24.74 23.49 7.68
N GLU A 836 -25.54 23.10 8.68
CA GLU A 836 -26.45 23.97 9.42
C GLU A 836 -25.70 25.08 10.19
N ARG A 837 -24.57 24.77 10.85
CA ARG A 837 -23.69 25.79 11.46
C ARG A 837 -23.19 26.80 10.42
N ARG A 838 -22.74 26.32 9.26
CA ARG A 838 -22.26 27.18 8.16
C ARG A 838 -23.37 28.07 7.60
N LEU A 839 -24.63 27.60 7.55
CA LEU A 839 -25.78 28.43 7.21
C LEU A 839 -26.04 29.53 8.26
N GLY A 840 -26.03 29.18 9.55
CA GLY A 840 -26.27 30.12 10.65
C GLY A 840 -25.25 31.26 10.74
N ASN A 841 -24.03 31.05 10.22
CA ASN A 841 -22.98 32.06 10.17
C ASN A 841 -23.11 33.05 8.99
N ILE A 842 -24.04 32.84 8.06
CA ILE A 842 -24.26 33.76 6.93
C ILE A 842 -25.04 34.97 7.44
N LYS A 843 -24.37 36.13 7.50
CA LYS A 843 -25.02 37.41 7.81
C LYS A 843 -26.06 37.73 6.72
N PRO A 844 -27.33 38.01 7.05
CA PRO A 844 -28.30 38.46 6.07
C PRO A 844 -27.91 39.85 5.55
N GLU A 845 -27.98 40.06 4.24
CA GLU A 845 -27.74 41.37 3.65
C GLU A 845 -28.84 42.36 4.05
N SER A 846 -28.44 43.47 4.67
CA SER A 846 -29.37 44.54 5.01
C SER A 846 -29.82 45.25 3.74
N VAL A 847 -31.11 45.14 3.38
CA VAL A 847 -31.70 45.80 2.20
C VAL A 847 -31.57 47.32 2.33
N VAL A 848 -30.60 47.91 1.62
CA VAL A 848 -30.38 49.36 1.59
C VAL A 848 -31.39 50.01 0.65
N VAL A 849 -32.48 50.56 1.20
CA VAL A 849 -33.50 51.27 0.43
C VAL A 849 -32.99 52.66 0.03
N GLN A 850 -32.29 52.76 -1.10
CA GLN A 850 -32.04 54.05 -1.76
C GLN A 850 -33.25 54.48 -2.58
N SER A 851 -33.68 55.74 -2.41
CA SER A 851 -34.65 56.42 -3.29
C SER A 851 -35.99 55.69 -3.55
N GLY A 852 -36.51 54.97 -2.54
CA GLY A 852 -37.91 54.49 -2.55
C GLY A 852 -38.21 53.31 -3.48
N LYS A 853 -37.20 52.61 -4.01
CA LYS A 853 -37.36 51.31 -4.68
C LYS A 853 -36.58 50.23 -3.93
N ALA A 854 -37.27 49.20 -3.49
CA ALA A 854 -36.62 47.99 -2.97
C ALA A 854 -36.06 47.17 -4.15
N ALA A 855 -34.73 47.08 -4.24
CA ALA A 855 -34.04 46.16 -5.13
C ALA A 855 -33.51 44.99 -4.30
N GLY A 856 -34.24 43.88 -4.28
CA GLY A 856 -33.89 42.68 -3.51
C GLY A 856 -35.13 41.82 -3.24
N VAL A 857 -35.07 40.54 -3.57
CA VAL A 857 -36.15 39.58 -3.29
C VAL A 857 -35.90 38.93 -1.93
N ALA A 858 -36.59 39.41 -0.91
CA ALA A 858 -36.73 38.68 0.35
C ALA A 858 -38.06 37.90 0.34
N MET A 859 -38.00 36.59 0.58
CA MET A 859 -38.61 36.00 1.78
C MET A 859 -38.43 34.48 1.88
N GLY A 860 -37.99 34.05 3.06
CA GLY A 860 -37.92 32.67 3.54
C GLY A 860 -37.10 32.67 4.84
N HIS A 861 -37.53 32.10 5.96
CA HIS A 861 -38.77 31.39 6.28
C HIS A 861 -39.29 31.82 7.66
N CYS A 862 -40.56 32.23 7.78
CA CYS A 862 -41.42 31.90 8.92
C CYS A 862 -42.87 32.35 8.66
N PRO A 863 -43.90 31.47 8.75
CA PRO A 863 -45.30 31.88 8.61
C PRO A 863 -45.76 32.94 9.62
N ILE A 864 -45.13 33.03 10.80
CA ILE A 864 -45.49 34.01 11.84
C ILE A 864 -44.92 35.42 11.57
N MET A 865 -44.02 35.55 10.60
CA MET A 865 -43.35 36.81 10.22
C MET A 865 -43.86 37.38 8.88
N ASP A 866 -44.95 36.84 8.33
CA ASP A 866 -45.61 37.42 7.16
C ASP A 866 -46.12 38.84 7.50
N PRO A 867 -45.71 39.90 6.77
CA PRO A 867 -46.24 41.24 6.95
C PRO A 867 -47.77 41.35 6.86
N SER A 868 -48.45 40.41 6.19
CA SER A 868 -49.93 40.34 6.14
C SER A 868 -50.56 40.09 7.52
N LEU A 869 -49.85 39.41 8.43
CA LEU A 869 -50.31 39.09 9.78
C LEU A 869 -50.01 40.19 10.81
N SER A 870 -49.34 41.27 10.41
CA SER A 870 -48.99 42.41 11.28
C SER A 870 -50.20 43.08 11.95
N VAL A 871 -51.41 42.87 11.43
CA VAL A 871 -52.69 43.30 12.02
C VAL A 871 -52.94 42.67 13.41
N TYR A 872 -52.36 41.49 13.68
CA TYR A 872 -52.69 40.67 14.86
C TYR A 872 -51.64 40.70 15.98
N LEU A 873 -50.44 41.25 15.77
CA LEU A 873 -49.32 41.17 16.72
C LEU A 873 -48.89 42.55 17.23
N ARG A 874 -49.23 42.87 18.49
CA ARG A 874 -48.82 44.12 19.15
C ARG A 874 -47.65 43.92 20.12
N SER A 875 -46.52 44.53 19.76
CA SER A 875 -45.56 45.21 20.65
C SER A 875 -45.24 44.61 22.04
N SER A 876 -44.01 44.11 22.19
CA SER A 876 -43.18 44.47 23.36
C SER A 876 -41.77 44.86 22.89
N LYS A 877 -41.12 45.74 23.63
CA LYS A 877 -39.69 46.08 23.46
C LYS A 877 -38.89 45.45 24.60
N ASP A 878 -37.61 45.16 24.35
CA ASP A 878 -36.43 45.72 25.05
C ASP A 878 -35.16 45.10 24.40
N SER A 879 -34.05 45.82 24.14
CA SER A 879 -33.06 46.38 25.09
C SER A 879 -32.31 45.27 25.87
N THR A 880 -30.97 45.16 25.90
CA THR A 880 -29.84 46.01 25.43
C THR A 880 -28.53 45.20 25.47
N TYR A 881 -27.53 45.46 24.61
CA TYR A 881 -26.10 45.75 24.94
C TYR A 881 -25.23 45.97 23.67
N GLY A 882 -23.96 46.37 23.81
CA GLY A 882 -23.01 46.52 22.70
C GLY A 882 -21.54 46.76 23.11
N GLY A 883 -20.65 46.82 22.11
CA GLY A 883 -19.17 46.91 22.26
C GLY A 883 -18.50 45.54 22.49
N SER A 884 -17.24 45.30 22.16
CA SER A 884 -16.29 46.00 21.25
C SER A 884 -15.25 44.98 20.75
N PHE A 885 -14.53 45.27 19.67
CA PHE A 885 -13.32 44.51 19.28
C PHE A 885 -12.13 44.89 20.16
N ASP A 886 -11.23 43.93 20.43
CA ASP A 886 -9.85 43.94 19.89
C ASP A 886 -9.19 42.55 20.01
N LEU A 887 -7.99 42.39 19.42
CA LEU A 887 -7.19 41.16 19.37
C LEU A 887 -5.96 41.28 20.29
N ASP A 888 -5.54 40.20 20.97
CA ASP A 888 -4.31 39.45 20.66
C ASP A 888 -3.87 38.39 21.71
N GLU A 889 -2.96 37.51 21.26
CA GLU A 889 -2.02 36.61 21.97
C GLU A 889 -2.44 35.45 22.92
N ILE A 890 -2.00 34.24 22.49
CA ILE A 890 -1.28 33.18 23.23
C ILE A 890 -1.96 32.48 24.43
N ALA A 891 -2.28 31.19 24.22
CA ALA A 891 -1.81 30.08 25.08
C ALA A 891 -1.87 28.74 24.32
N ALA A 892 -0.93 27.82 24.58
CA ALA A 892 -0.98 26.44 24.09
C ALA A 892 -1.41 25.48 25.20
N SER A 893 -2.12 24.40 24.85
CA SER A 893 -2.37 23.27 25.73
C SER A 893 -2.14 21.94 24.99
N GLU A 894 -1.33 21.08 25.57
CA GLU A 894 -1.06 19.74 25.07
C GLU A 894 -2.27 18.83 25.33
N TYR A 895 -2.51 17.84 24.46
CA TYR A 895 -3.29 16.66 24.82
C TYR A 895 -2.65 15.38 24.27
N GLN A 896 -2.73 14.32 25.07
CA GLN A 896 -1.99 13.07 24.92
C GLN A 896 -2.83 11.98 24.21
N THR A 897 -2.20 10.80 24.02
CA THR A 897 -2.83 9.49 23.70
C THR A 897 -3.32 9.30 22.25
N SER A 898 -3.37 8.09 21.68
CA SER A 898 -2.81 6.78 22.09
C SER A 898 -2.48 5.94 20.84
N SER A 899 -1.63 4.93 21.01
CA SER A 899 -1.33 3.92 19.99
C SER A 899 -2.38 2.79 19.92
N THR A 900 -2.26 1.96 18.89
CA THR A 900 -2.94 0.66 18.65
C THR A 900 -4.44 0.71 18.28
N GLY A 901 -4.78 -0.10 17.28
CA GLY A 901 -6.08 -0.09 16.58
C GLY A 901 -5.98 0.61 15.22
N MET A 902 -6.03 -0.16 14.12
CA MET A 902 -6.63 0.38 12.90
C MET A 902 -8.14 0.27 13.12
N PRO A 903 -8.91 1.37 13.09
CA PRO A 903 -10.30 1.32 13.46
C PRO A 903 -11.07 0.46 12.46
N LEU A 904 -11.97 -0.41 12.95
CA LEU A 904 -12.78 -1.27 12.08
C LEU A 904 -13.54 -0.44 11.03
N TYR A 905 -14.00 0.74 11.46
CA TYR A 905 -14.58 1.77 10.61
C TYR A 905 -13.46 2.71 10.12
N HIS A 906 -12.84 2.34 9.01
CA HIS A 906 -12.03 3.26 8.24
C HIS A 906 -12.88 4.47 7.83
N ASP A 907 -12.39 5.69 8.08
CA ASP A 907 -13.14 6.93 7.81
C ASP A 907 -13.19 7.23 6.30
N LEU A 908 -14.05 6.49 5.60
CA LEU A 908 -14.31 6.67 4.17
C LEU A 908 -14.64 8.13 3.85
N TRP A 909 -15.37 8.80 4.74
CA TRP A 909 -15.71 10.20 4.57
C TRP A 909 -14.47 11.10 4.63
N ALA A 910 -13.71 11.13 5.73
CA ALA A 910 -12.54 12.02 5.83
C ALA A 910 -11.47 11.71 4.77
N THR A 911 -11.27 10.42 4.42
CA THR A 911 -10.30 10.04 3.39
C THR A 911 -10.75 10.45 1.99
N MET A 912 -12.04 10.34 1.64
CA MET A 912 -12.55 10.80 0.34
C MET A 912 -12.70 12.33 0.28
N THR A 913 -12.98 12.99 1.41
CA THR A 913 -13.23 14.45 1.49
C THR A 913 -12.00 15.31 1.78
N CYS A 914 -10.85 14.71 2.11
CA CYS A 914 -9.53 15.33 2.14
C CYS A 914 -9.48 16.74 2.78
N ASN A 915 -9.87 16.83 4.06
CA ASN A 915 -9.85 18.07 4.85
C ASN A 915 -10.82 19.19 4.42
N TRP A 916 -11.89 18.89 3.68
CA TRP A 916 -12.96 19.83 3.28
C TRP A 916 -13.38 20.85 4.36
N ALA A 917 -13.43 20.43 5.63
CA ALA A 917 -13.85 21.32 6.70
C ALA A 917 -12.82 22.41 7.05
N GLY A 918 -11.52 22.14 6.88
CA GLY A 918 -10.41 23.08 7.09
C GLY A 918 -10.07 23.94 5.86
N GLU A 919 -11.00 24.09 4.91
CA GLU A 919 -10.78 24.83 3.65
C GLU A 919 -11.11 26.33 3.71
N ILE A 920 -11.34 26.88 4.91
CA ILE A 920 -11.56 28.31 5.18
C ILE A 920 -10.26 29.09 5.00
#